data_AF-A0A2D7WEZ9-F1
#
_entry.id   AF-A0A2D7WEZ9-F1
#
_cell.length_a   1.000
_cell.length_b   1.000
_cell.length_c   1.000
_cell.angle_alpha   90.00
_cell.angle_beta   90.00
_cell.angle_gamma   90.00
#
_symmetry.space_group_name_H-M   'P 1'
#
loop_
_entity.id
_entity.type
_entity.pdbx_description
1 polymer ?
#
loop_
_entity_poly.entity_id
_entity_poly.type
_entity_poly.pdbx_seq_one_letter_code
_entity_poly.pdbx_strand_id
1 'polypeptide(L)'
;MNKNWILASAITATLAACGGGGSSSGGGSSSPGTVSGGASKGIVIGGVVNAYAIADDGSVDKSSSVAEPATTADDGSYSLTLNRNYQGGALLIEITAEDGTTMRCDLAVCQRDSQGTPTVSFGDDYPLAADFSMQAMLPSASGTVSASITPLTSAAAALGLQKVAAGARAGDAAIAANAQVANKLGLASSDLLSQPIVDITNAESLNAAGKEALEYNVKAAAAIAAALADGRIEDALTAFANQYKSTGMADKEDGDPSVSVEELLEAAQELMDKVAEVDGADNEDIDALATEIDVEEGDAETNGSTTPSQGDVPDDVGSQGLQASKAFVKQLRNVGTAAFLEPEGEDGEALTGFAKQVGMASDVLSTDASAVVEAAAMGLNAISYAFEAVQDAKADEEPLPESFEQEGVTVAIAQVEGGIRYSIDQTINGAAVVLTALDDSEIDEQSTENSEFTPAEQEQAGEMKTARAVAIEGPQNGTTETTESGTSEITADMQLSGSASTDTVTFTIAEGSLFEGSLVGGWSGSETDTQSANGYQYDGQYTDEFTVTNLRAIINGSLETALEGEQTVTFSGGLELGVERFDSDYSEEWGDQSNWQEASGSGYDNSQSTVMVDGFELTLSGSIANNDGDAFNASLALQADGIHEVCTDEYSYSYSMDEPYQWDASYDCSLQESAEQYASAAIAVSFDIALDGVADFVKLTATGTRTGLEEADLDVELAYSGNTLTIAHTADLSEDAPEGGSVTVSNHNDVVMTLTEDADGELSGTIEQDGVKYADIDEDAGAPVITYTDGEFESF
;
A
#
# COMPACT_ATOMS: atom_id res chain seq x y z
N MET A 1 28.77 -22.29 -20.97
CA MET A 1 27.78 -21.55 -20.14
C MET A 1 27.15 -20.52 -21.05
N ASN A 2 25.82 -20.36 -21.01
CA ASN A 2 25.12 -19.34 -21.78
C ASN A 2 25.27 -17.98 -21.11
N LYS A 3 25.45 -16.90 -21.88
CA LYS A 3 25.48 -15.53 -21.34
C LYS A 3 24.18 -15.17 -20.58
N ASN A 4 23.05 -15.76 -20.97
CA ASN A 4 21.74 -15.54 -20.36
C ASN A 4 21.64 -15.97 -18.89
N TRP A 5 22.57 -16.76 -18.34
CA TRP A 5 22.43 -17.36 -17.01
C TRP A 5 23.04 -16.53 -15.87
N ILE A 6 24.04 -15.68 -16.16
CA ILE A 6 24.57 -14.72 -15.17
C ILE A 6 23.74 -13.43 -15.24
N LEU A 7 23.21 -13.09 -16.42
CA LEU A 7 22.16 -12.07 -16.52
C LEU A 7 20.95 -12.46 -15.66
N ALA A 8 20.33 -13.62 -15.83
CA ALA A 8 19.09 -13.97 -15.10
C ALA A 8 19.17 -13.81 -13.56
N SER A 9 20.35 -13.99 -12.95
CA SER A 9 20.56 -13.86 -11.50
C SER A 9 20.84 -12.43 -11.00
N ALA A 10 21.01 -11.46 -11.90
CA ALA A 10 21.16 -10.02 -11.60
C ALA A 10 20.17 -9.14 -12.40
N ILE A 11 19.48 -9.71 -13.39
CA ILE A 11 18.67 -9.07 -14.42
C ILE A 11 17.40 -9.90 -14.62
N THR A 12 16.46 -9.72 -13.69
CA THR A 12 15.01 -9.89 -13.96
C THR A 12 14.20 -8.69 -13.40
N ALA A 13 14.86 -7.58 -13.06
CA ALA A 13 14.24 -6.33 -12.60
C ALA A 13 14.82 -5.08 -13.29
N THR A 14 15.47 -5.23 -14.45
CA THR A 14 16.00 -4.10 -15.22
C THR A 14 15.04 -3.73 -16.35
N LEU A 15 14.12 -2.83 -16.05
CA LEU A 15 13.77 -1.77 -17.02
C LEU A 15 14.77 -0.62 -16.79
N ALA A 16 15.16 0.10 -17.84
CA ALA A 16 15.98 1.32 -17.76
C ALA A 16 15.05 2.54 -17.50
N ALA A 17 15.45 3.75 -17.09
CA ALA A 17 16.76 4.43 -16.96
C ALA A 17 16.66 5.57 -15.88
N CYS A 18 17.58 5.78 -14.91
CA CYS A 18 18.74 6.71 -14.93
C CYS A 18 18.59 8.26 -14.73
N GLY A 19 18.77 8.75 -13.48
CA GLY A 19 19.63 9.93 -13.13
C GLY A 19 18.97 11.25 -12.60
N GLY A 20 19.59 12.11 -11.77
CA GLY A 20 20.85 12.01 -11.00
C GLY A 20 21.54 13.34 -10.54
N GLY A 21 22.05 13.38 -9.29
CA GLY A 21 23.06 14.35 -8.76
C GLY A 21 22.64 15.21 -7.55
N GLY A 22 23.51 15.81 -6.70
CA GLY A 22 24.99 15.83 -6.60
C GLY A 22 25.49 16.83 -5.49
N SER A 23 26.62 16.57 -4.80
CA SER A 23 26.93 17.14 -3.46
C SER A 23 28.29 17.88 -3.28
N SER A 24 28.54 18.50 -2.09
CA SER A 24 29.84 19.13 -1.74
C SER A 24 30.16 19.09 -0.22
N SER A 25 31.44 18.97 0.16
CA SER A 25 31.87 18.53 1.50
C SER A 25 32.89 19.43 2.23
N GLY A 26 32.98 19.29 3.56
CA GLY A 26 34.04 19.90 4.39
C GLY A 26 34.00 19.45 5.85
N GLY A 27 35.12 18.90 6.36
CA GLY A 27 35.17 18.29 7.71
C GLY A 27 36.19 18.93 8.69
N GLY A 28 36.18 18.49 9.96
CA GLY A 28 37.27 18.80 10.90
C GLY A 28 37.05 18.55 12.40
N SER A 29 37.85 17.63 12.96
CA SER A 29 38.28 17.48 14.39
C SER A 29 37.26 17.08 15.48
N SER A 30 37.62 16.01 16.21
CA SER A 30 36.82 15.38 17.26
C SER A 30 36.80 16.12 18.62
N SER A 31 35.58 16.34 19.11
CA SER A 31 35.21 16.78 20.45
C SER A 31 35.30 15.63 21.47
N PRO A 32 35.27 15.85 22.81
CA PRO A 32 34.79 14.81 23.74
C PRO A 32 33.49 14.18 23.26
N GLY A 33 33.34 12.87 23.47
CA GLY A 33 32.19 12.12 22.95
C GLY A 33 30.88 12.49 23.64
N THR A 34 29.83 12.55 22.83
CA THR A 34 28.46 12.84 23.25
C THR A 34 27.58 11.64 22.90
N VAL A 35 26.74 11.23 23.84
CA VAL A 35 25.66 10.27 23.59
C VAL A 35 24.36 11.05 23.57
N SER A 36 23.58 10.94 22.50
CA SER A 36 22.29 11.63 22.35
C SER A 36 21.23 10.69 21.82
N GLY A 37 19.97 10.96 22.13
CA GLY A 37 18.83 10.17 21.64
C GLY A 37 17.54 10.68 22.25
N GLY A 38 16.42 10.03 21.93
CA GLY A 38 15.17 10.19 22.66
C GLY A 38 14.97 9.05 23.67
N ALA A 39 14.11 9.25 24.66
CA ALA A 39 13.61 8.19 25.51
C ALA A 39 12.08 8.12 25.41
N SER A 40 11.57 7.01 24.90
CA SER A 40 10.15 6.79 24.67
C SER A 40 9.73 5.39 25.09
N LYS A 41 8.88 5.29 26.12
CA LYS A 41 7.90 4.19 26.20
C LYS A 41 6.64 4.68 25.53
N GLY A 42 6.10 5.82 25.99
CA GLY A 42 5.87 7.02 25.18
C GLY A 42 6.82 8.13 25.68
N ILE A 43 6.76 9.35 25.16
CA ILE A 43 7.75 10.42 25.43
C ILE A 43 7.99 10.63 26.94
N VAL A 44 9.20 10.31 27.42
CA VAL A 44 9.56 10.44 28.84
C VAL A 44 10.06 11.85 29.14
N ILE A 45 9.31 12.62 29.93
CA ILE A 45 9.60 14.02 30.24
C ILE A 45 10.20 14.14 31.64
N GLY A 46 11.37 14.79 31.75
CA GLY A 46 12.02 14.98 33.04
C GLY A 46 12.63 13.72 33.65
N GLY A 47 12.92 12.68 32.86
CA GLY A 47 13.58 11.46 33.31
C GLY A 47 15.11 11.65 33.37
N VAL A 48 15.77 11.00 34.33
CA VAL A 48 17.22 11.14 34.55
C VAL A 48 17.96 10.03 33.82
N VAL A 49 18.77 10.42 32.83
CA VAL A 49 19.59 9.51 32.01
C VAL A 49 21.01 9.44 32.55
N ASN A 50 21.55 8.22 32.65
CA ASN A 50 22.89 7.92 33.10
C ASN A 50 23.61 6.99 32.12
N ALA A 51 24.94 7.03 32.09
CA ALA A 51 25.77 6.09 31.33
C ALA A 51 26.68 5.31 32.26
N TYR A 52 26.77 3.99 32.08
CA TYR A 52 27.59 3.11 32.91
C TYR A 52 28.49 2.22 32.06
N ALA A 53 29.70 1.95 32.54
CA ALA A 53 30.57 0.95 31.92
C ALA A 53 30.09 -0.47 32.24
N ILE A 54 30.15 -1.34 31.24
CA ILE A 54 29.82 -2.77 31.36
C ILE A 54 31.11 -3.55 31.64
N ALA A 55 31.09 -4.41 32.65
CA ALA A 55 32.23 -5.27 32.99
C ALA A 55 32.28 -6.54 32.12
N ASP A 56 33.45 -7.19 32.08
CA ASP A 56 33.69 -8.43 31.31
C ASP A 56 32.78 -9.62 31.72
N ASP A 57 32.08 -9.54 32.85
CA ASP A 57 31.13 -10.54 33.36
C ASP A 57 29.65 -10.13 33.20
N GLY A 58 29.38 -9.03 32.49
CA GLY A 58 28.04 -8.48 32.28
C GLY A 58 27.50 -7.67 33.46
N SER A 59 28.27 -7.49 34.54
CA SER A 59 27.86 -6.64 35.66
C SER A 59 28.05 -5.14 35.35
N VAL A 60 27.20 -4.30 35.96
CA VAL A 60 27.20 -2.85 35.77
C VAL A 60 27.21 -2.15 37.14
N ASP A 61 28.24 -1.35 37.41
CA ASP A 61 28.34 -0.57 38.65
C ASP A 61 27.59 0.77 38.53
N LYS A 62 26.30 0.73 38.84
CA LYS A 62 25.42 1.91 38.86
C LYS A 62 25.85 2.99 39.87
N SER A 63 26.81 2.73 40.76
CA SER A 63 27.34 3.75 41.67
C SER A 63 28.43 4.64 41.05
N SER A 64 28.87 4.32 39.82
CA SER A 64 29.99 4.98 39.15
C SER A 64 29.67 5.32 37.68
N SER A 65 28.76 6.28 37.46
CA SER A 65 28.43 6.79 36.12
C SER A 65 29.67 7.33 35.38
N VAL A 66 29.73 7.08 34.08
CA VAL A 66 30.80 7.52 33.17
C VAL A 66 30.45 8.80 32.40
N ALA A 67 29.30 9.42 32.69
CA ALA A 67 28.89 10.73 32.20
C ALA A 67 28.43 11.62 33.38
N GLU A 68 28.25 12.92 33.12
CA GLU A 68 27.38 13.73 33.98
C GLU A 68 25.92 13.39 33.62
N PRO A 69 25.00 13.16 34.58
CA PRO A 69 23.62 12.80 34.28
C PRO A 69 22.92 13.89 33.46
N ALA A 70 22.09 13.48 32.50
CA ALA A 70 21.22 14.35 31.73
C ALA A 70 19.76 14.18 32.18
N THR A 71 18.92 15.15 31.85
CA THR A 71 17.48 15.07 32.03
C THR A 71 16.83 15.17 30.64
N THR A 72 15.83 14.33 30.37
CA THR A 72 15.07 14.42 29.10
C THR A 72 14.27 15.71 29.03
N ALA A 73 14.20 16.29 27.84
CA ALA A 73 13.37 17.45 27.54
C ALA A 73 11.90 17.06 27.29
N ASP A 74 11.07 18.04 26.94
CA ASP A 74 9.63 17.87 26.73
C ASP A 74 9.30 17.02 25.48
N ASP A 75 10.26 16.88 24.56
CA ASP A 75 10.27 15.99 23.39
C ASP A 75 10.96 14.63 23.66
N GLY A 76 11.29 14.35 24.93
CA GLY A 76 12.01 13.13 25.33
C GLY A 76 13.49 13.12 24.95
N SER A 77 14.00 14.14 24.26
CA SER A 77 15.40 14.20 23.83
C SER A 77 16.36 14.38 25.00
N TYR A 78 17.56 13.80 24.89
CA TYR A 78 18.63 13.99 25.86
C TYR A 78 20.01 14.03 25.18
N SER A 79 20.99 14.61 25.89
CA SER A 79 22.39 14.66 25.45
C SER A 79 23.34 14.52 26.64
N LEU A 80 23.94 13.34 26.80
CA LEU A 80 24.97 13.03 27.78
C LEU A 80 26.36 13.37 27.24
N THR A 81 27.16 14.10 28.03
CA THR A 81 28.59 14.28 27.73
C THR A 81 29.41 13.26 28.50
N LEU A 82 30.19 12.43 27.78
CA LEU A 82 31.02 11.40 28.40
C LEU A 82 32.21 12.02 29.14
N ASN A 83 32.57 11.41 30.28
CA ASN A 83 33.74 11.82 31.04
C ASN A 83 35.00 11.69 30.17
N ARG A 84 35.84 12.74 30.15
CA ARG A 84 37.06 12.85 29.30
C ARG A 84 38.10 11.73 29.44
N ASN A 85 37.93 10.83 30.41
CA ASN A 85 38.81 9.70 30.67
C ASN A 85 38.23 8.37 30.17
N TYR A 86 36.99 8.35 29.68
CA TYR A 86 36.37 7.17 29.08
C TYR A 86 37.05 6.84 27.75
N GLN A 87 37.32 5.57 27.49
CA GLN A 87 38.17 5.12 26.35
C GLN A 87 37.39 4.38 25.26
N GLY A 88 36.09 4.66 25.11
CA GLY A 88 35.30 4.26 23.95
C GLY A 88 34.90 2.78 23.90
N GLY A 89 34.66 2.15 25.06
CA GLY A 89 34.06 0.82 25.12
C GLY A 89 32.54 0.84 24.98
N ALA A 90 31.92 -0.32 25.23
CA ALA A 90 30.47 -0.43 25.34
C ALA A 90 29.92 0.23 26.61
N LEU A 91 28.69 0.74 26.53
CA LEU A 91 28.00 1.43 27.61
C LEU A 91 26.59 0.87 27.80
N LEU A 92 26.15 0.79 29.06
CA LEU A 92 24.72 0.75 29.35
C LEU A 92 24.25 2.19 29.58
N ILE A 93 23.36 2.67 28.72
CA ILE A 93 22.60 3.88 28.96
C ILE A 93 21.31 3.47 29.67
N GLU A 94 20.92 4.23 30.69
CA GLU A 94 19.76 3.94 31.51
C GLU A 94 19.03 5.23 31.86
N ILE A 95 17.72 5.24 31.67
CA ILE A 95 16.82 6.28 32.17
C ILE A 95 16.06 5.77 33.40
N THR A 96 15.90 6.63 34.40
CA THR A 96 15.14 6.38 35.63
C THR A 96 14.28 7.59 36.00
N ALA A 97 13.16 7.37 36.68
CA ALA A 97 12.28 8.45 37.15
C ALA A 97 12.74 9.06 38.49
N GLU A 98 12.53 10.38 38.65
CA GLU A 98 12.61 11.11 39.91
C GLU A 98 11.24 11.76 40.24
N ASP A 99 11.14 12.44 41.40
CA ASP A 99 9.92 13.15 41.83
C ASP A 99 9.50 14.21 40.80
N GLY A 100 8.51 13.88 39.97
CA GLY A 100 7.95 14.77 38.94
C GLY A 100 8.26 14.36 37.49
N THR A 101 8.97 13.25 37.26
CA THR A 101 9.08 12.64 35.93
C THR A 101 7.71 12.13 35.46
N THR A 102 7.36 12.42 34.21
CA THR A 102 6.15 11.91 33.54
C THR A 102 6.50 11.22 32.24
N MET A 103 5.51 10.54 31.66
CA MET A 103 5.57 9.93 30.35
C MET A 103 4.29 10.31 29.61
N ARG A 104 4.39 10.80 28.37
CA ARG A 104 3.22 10.92 27.50
C ARG A 104 2.66 9.54 27.23
N CYS A 105 1.37 9.35 27.44
CA CYS A 105 0.71 8.09 27.19
C CYS A 105 0.52 7.87 25.69
N ASP A 106 1.25 6.92 25.15
CA ASP A 106 1.21 6.46 23.75
C ASP A 106 0.52 5.09 23.62
N LEU A 107 -0.17 4.65 24.68
CA LEU A 107 -1.07 3.51 24.66
C LEU A 107 -2.51 4.01 24.58
N ALA A 108 -3.42 3.24 23.97
CA ALA A 108 -4.85 3.56 24.01
C ALA A 108 -5.34 3.88 25.44
N VAL A 109 -4.86 3.11 26.44
CA VAL A 109 -5.03 3.39 27.87
C VAL A 109 -3.79 3.00 28.69
N CYS A 110 -3.10 3.99 29.27
CA CYS A 110 -1.94 3.74 30.16
C CYS A 110 -2.31 3.43 31.62
N GLN A 111 -3.51 3.80 32.06
CA GLN A 111 -3.95 3.51 33.42
C GLN A 111 -5.46 3.33 33.50
N ARG A 112 -5.91 2.32 34.26
CA ARG A 112 -7.30 2.11 34.64
C ARG A 112 -7.50 2.22 36.14
N ASP A 113 -8.68 2.66 36.56
CA ASP A 113 -9.10 2.61 37.96
C ASP A 113 -9.53 1.21 38.40
N SER A 114 -9.83 1.04 39.69
CA SER A 114 -10.26 -0.25 40.25
C SER A 114 -11.59 -0.80 39.71
N GLN A 115 -12.25 -0.10 38.78
CA GLN A 115 -13.48 -0.51 38.09
C GLN A 115 -13.27 -0.71 36.57
N GLY A 116 -12.03 -0.61 36.08
CA GLY A 116 -11.67 -0.75 34.65
C GLY A 116 -11.76 0.54 33.84
N THR A 117 -12.13 1.67 34.47
CA THR A 117 -12.31 2.97 33.81
C THR A 117 -10.95 3.56 33.46
N PRO A 118 -10.70 4.03 32.22
CA PRO A 118 -9.48 4.78 31.90
C PRO A 118 -9.31 6.00 32.82
N THR A 119 -8.09 6.19 33.33
CA THR A 119 -7.68 7.37 34.13
C THR A 119 -6.47 8.12 33.55
N VAL A 120 -5.75 7.48 32.62
CA VAL A 120 -4.74 8.09 31.74
C VAL A 120 -4.92 7.39 30.39
N SER A 121 -5.28 8.17 29.37
CA SER A 121 -5.60 7.70 28.01
C SER A 121 -4.52 8.16 27.03
N PHE A 122 -4.58 7.72 25.78
CA PHE A 122 -3.70 8.24 24.71
C PHE A 122 -3.64 9.78 24.73
N GLY A 123 -2.43 10.34 24.68
CA GLY A 123 -2.19 11.79 24.78
C GLY A 123 -2.11 12.38 26.20
N ASP A 124 -2.52 11.66 27.26
CA ASP A 124 -2.44 12.14 28.65
C ASP A 124 -1.03 11.95 29.27
N ASP A 125 -0.66 12.76 30.27
CA ASP A 125 0.60 12.57 31.02
C ASP A 125 0.44 11.50 32.13
N TYR A 126 1.18 10.39 32.02
CA TYR A 126 1.32 9.34 33.02
C TYR A 126 2.44 9.68 34.04
N PRO A 127 2.19 9.69 35.36
CA PRO A 127 3.23 9.89 36.37
C PRO A 127 4.05 8.61 36.58
N LEU A 128 5.32 8.62 36.19
CA LEU A 128 6.21 7.46 36.32
C LEU A 128 6.61 7.22 37.78
N ALA A 129 6.62 5.96 38.20
CA ALA A 129 7.00 5.58 39.55
C ALA A 129 8.53 5.47 39.73
N ALA A 130 9.00 5.57 40.96
CA ALA A 130 10.44 5.55 41.30
C ALA A 130 11.16 4.20 41.05
N ASP A 131 10.43 3.15 40.64
CA ASP A 131 10.95 1.87 40.15
C ASP A 131 11.02 1.78 38.62
N PHE A 132 10.56 2.80 37.88
CA PHE A 132 10.71 2.89 36.43
C PHE A 132 12.18 2.90 35.99
N SER A 133 12.49 2.05 35.01
CA SER A 133 13.78 2.02 34.34
C SER A 133 13.63 1.51 32.91
N MET A 134 14.26 2.18 31.95
CA MET A 134 14.50 1.64 30.60
C MET A 134 16.00 1.75 30.27
N GLN A 135 16.46 0.92 29.34
CA GLN A 135 17.87 0.72 29.04
C GLN A 135 18.16 0.67 27.54
N ALA A 136 19.39 1.02 27.18
CA ALA A 136 19.95 0.82 25.84
C ALA A 136 21.42 0.43 25.99
N MET A 137 21.88 -0.56 25.21
CA MET A 137 23.26 -1.06 25.27
C MET A 137 24.02 -0.59 24.03
N LEU A 138 24.89 0.41 24.19
CA LEU A 138 25.73 0.96 23.13
C LEU A 138 26.93 0.04 22.85
N PRO A 139 27.19 -0.35 21.59
CA PRO A 139 28.36 -1.17 21.23
C PRO A 139 29.71 -0.48 21.49
N SER A 140 29.78 0.80 21.19
CA SER A 140 30.94 1.65 21.45
C SER A 140 30.51 3.11 21.63
N ALA A 141 31.36 3.94 22.24
CA ALA A 141 31.06 5.35 22.44
C ALA A 141 32.27 6.23 22.08
N SER A 142 32.40 6.56 20.79
CA SER A 142 33.44 7.43 20.26
C SER A 142 32.87 8.46 19.30
N GLY A 143 33.20 9.74 19.48
CA GLY A 143 32.53 10.83 18.76
C GLY A 143 31.13 11.11 19.31
N THR A 144 30.23 11.59 18.44
CA THR A 144 28.79 11.66 18.75
C THR A 144 28.17 10.33 18.34
N VAL A 145 27.41 9.69 19.23
CA VAL A 145 26.71 8.42 18.96
C VAL A 145 25.24 8.53 19.39
N SER A 146 24.36 7.91 18.61
CA SER A 146 22.93 7.81 18.92
C SER A 146 22.65 6.69 19.93
N ALA A 147 21.69 6.90 20.82
CA ALA A 147 21.21 5.91 21.77
C ALA A 147 19.75 6.20 22.15
N SER A 148 18.81 5.89 21.26
CA SER A 148 17.39 5.85 21.62
C SER A 148 17.16 4.84 22.77
N ILE A 149 16.25 5.18 23.69
CA ILE A 149 15.93 4.35 24.86
C ILE A 149 14.44 4.02 24.83
N THR A 150 14.12 2.79 24.45
CA THR A 150 12.76 2.30 24.23
C THR A 150 12.55 0.94 24.90
N PRO A 151 11.31 0.40 24.91
CA PRO A 151 11.04 -0.99 25.26
C PRO A 151 11.90 -1.98 24.48
N LEU A 152 12.10 -1.76 23.17
CA LEU A 152 12.85 -2.66 22.30
C LEU A 152 14.35 -2.61 22.61
N THR A 153 14.94 -1.43 22.78
CA THR A 153 16.35 -1.32 23.22
C THR A 153 16.56 -1.87 24.63
N SER A 154 15.51 -1.88 25.47
CA SER A 154 15.55 -2.46 26.81
C SER A 154 15.57 -3.99 26.77
N ALA A 155 14.79 -4.61 25.88
CA ALA A 155 14.87 -6.05 25.58
C ALA A 155 16.24 -6.42 24.99
N ALA A 156 16.74 -5.64 24.03
CA ALA A 156 18.07 -5.81 23.44
C ALA A 156 19.18 -5.67 24.49
N ALA A 157 19.11 -4.67 25.39
CA ALA A 157 20.07 -4.50 26.48
C ALA A 157 20.04 -5.68 27.47
N ALA A 158 18.85 -6.18 27.83
CA ALA A 158 18.70 -7.33 28.71
C ALA A 158 19.33 -8.61 28.11
N LEU A 159 19.14 -8.83 26.80
CA LEU A 159 19.74 -9.92 26.03
C LEU A 159 21.26 -9.75 25.84
N GLY A 160 21.71 -8.54 25.52
CA GLY A 160 23.14 -8.21 25.38
C GLY A 160 23.91 -8.48 26.67
N LEU A 161 23.40 -8.03 27.83
CA LEU A 161 24.01 -8.31 29.13
C LEU A 161 24.05 -9.82 29.46
N GLN A 162 23.04 -10.60 29.05
CA GLN A 162 23.04 -12.06 29.18
C GLN A 162 24.14 -12.70 28.32
N LYS A 163 24.33 -12.24 27.07
CA LYS A 163 25.42 -12.70 26.19
C LYS A 163 26.79 -12.36 26.77
N VAL A 164 26.98 -11.18 27.37
CA VAL A 164 28.25 -10.84 28.07
C VAL A 164 28.49 -11.75 29.27
N ALA A 165 27.46 -12.01 30.09
CA ALA A 165 27.55 -12.96 31.20
C ALA A 165 27.85 -14.41 30.73
N ALA A 166 27.49 -14.76 29.50
CA ALA A 166 27.87 -16.03 28.84
C ALA A 166 29.28 -16.01 28.22
N GLY A 167 29.98 -14.87 28.21
CA GLY A 167 31.36 -14.70 27.77
C GLY A 167 31.56 -13.97 26.44
N ALA A 168 30.51 -13.38 25.86
CA ALA A 168 30.65 -12.50 24.70
C ALA A 168 31.30 -11.15 25.08
N ARG A 169 31.92 -10.49 24.11
CA ARG A 169 32.42 -9.12 24.28
C ARG A 169 31.24 -8.15 24.27
N ALA A 170 31.26 -7.13 25.13
CA ALA A 170 30.12 -6.23 25.29
C ALA A 170 29.70 -5.47 24.03
N GLY A 171 30.63 -5.05 23.17
CA GLY A 171 30.29 -4.40 21.90
C GLY A 171 29.57 -5.36 20.95
N ASP A 172 30.21 -6.49 20.67
CA ASP A 172 29.72 -7.56 19.82
C ASP A 172 28.34 -8.10 20.30
N ALA A 173 28.15 -8.22 21.62
CA ALA A 173 26.90 -8.64 22.26
C ALA A 173 25.77 -7.61 22.13
N ALA A 174 26.09 -6.32 22.11
CA ALA A 174 25.12 -5.25 21.91
C ALA A 174 24.61 -5.24 20.47
N ILE A 175 25.51 -5.31 19.48
CA ILE A 175 25.15 -5.37 18.05
C ILE A 175 24.23 -6.57 17.79
N ALA A 176 24.67 -7.77 18.21
CA ALA A 176 23.91 -8.99 18.01
C ALA A 176 22.54 -8.99 18.71
N ALA A 177 22.38 -8.29 19.85
CA ALA A 177 21.11 -8.23 20.55
C ALA A 177 20.12 -7.20 19.96
N ASN A 178 20.61 -6.11 19.35
CA ASN A 178 19.75 -5.18 18.61
C ASN A 178 19.25 -5.84 17.32
N ALA A 179 20.15 -6.42 16.53
CA ALA A 179 19.79 -7.13 15.29
C ALA A 179 18.79 -8.28 15.54
N GLN A 180 18.91 -8.97 16.67
CA GLN A 180 17.95 -10.01 17.08
C GLN A 180 16.55 -9.48 17.38
N VAL A 181 16.44 -8.39 18.14
CA VAL A 181 15.14 -7.78 18.44
C VAL A 181 14.53 -7.16 17.18
N ALA A 182 15.34 -6.54 16.32
CA ALA A 182 14.90 -6.05 15.00
C ALA A 182 14.32 -7.18 14.14
N ASN A 183 15.11 -8.24 13.92
CA ASN A 183 14.69 -9.39 13.12
C ASN A 183 13.42 -10.05 13.63
N LYS A 184 13.29 -10.25 14.95
CA LYS A 184 12.12 -10.94 15.54
C LYS A 184 10.83 -10.12 15.44
N LEU A 185 10.92 -8.82 15.12
CA LEU A 185 9.79 -7.90 15.02
C LEU A 185 9.60 -7.34 13.59
N GLY A 186 10.29 -7.89 12.59
CA GLY A 186 10.17 -7.48 11.19
C GLY A 186 10.79 -6.12 10.85
N LEU A 187 11.50 -5.47 11.77
CA LEU A 187 12.00 -4.11 11.57
C LEU A 187 13.12 -4.07 10.50
N ALA A 188 12.96 -3.19 9.50
CA ALA A 188 13.90 -3.02 8.38
C ALA A 188 15.35 -2.70 8.82
N SER A 189 15.52 -1.98 9.94
CA SER A 189 16.84 -1.62 10.47
C SER A 189 17.29 -2.50 11.64
N SER A 190 18.49 -3.06 11.51
CA SER A 190 19.13 -3.84 12.58
C SER A 190 19.68 -3.00 13.75
N ASP A 191 19.77 -1.67 13.61
CA ASP A 191 20.23 -0.76 14.66
C ASP A 191 19.07 -0.01 15.33
N LEU A 192 18.58 -0.57 16.43
CA LEU A 192 17.54 0.04 17.27
C LEU A 192 18.00 1.31 18.03
N LEU A 193 19.30 1.62 18.04
CA LEU A 193 19.88 2.71 18.82
C LEU A 193 19.91 4.05 18.06
N SER A 194 19.90 3.99 16.73
CA SER A 194 19.81 5.16 15.84
C SER A 194 18.39 5.56 15.49
N GLN A 195 17.40 4.70 15.74
CA GLN A 195 16.01 4.92 15.34
C GLN A 195 15.45 6.24 15.87
N PRO A 196 14.80 7.06 15.01
CA PRO A 196 14.14 8.29 15.42
C PRO A 196 13.06 8.00 16.47
N ILE A 197 12.93 8.90 17.43
CA ILE A 197 11.83 8.88 18.40
C ILE A 197 10.76 9.84 17.91
N VAL A 198 9.54 9.31 17.74
CA VAL A 198 8.36 10.05 17.28
C VAL A 198 7.36 10.11 18.43
N ASP A 199 6.84 11.30 18.74
CA ASP A 199 5.67 11.42 19.62
C ASP A 199 4.42 11.08 18.81
N ILE A 200 4.01 9.81 18.83
CA ILE A 200 2.83 9.33 18.10
C ILE A 200 1.51 9.95 18.62
N THR A 201 1.55 10.76 19.68
CA THR A 201 0.41 11.54 20.19
C THR A 201 0.35 12.98 19.64
N ASN A 202 1.26 13.35 18.74
CA ASN A 202 1.48 14.72 18.31
C ASN A 202 1.54 14.88 16.79
N ALA A 203 0.58 15.62 16.23
CA ALA A 203 0.50 15.94 14.80
C ALA A 203 1.80 16.49 14.17
N GLU A 204 2.49 17.42 14.81
CA GLU A 204 3.74 17.98 14.26
C GLU A 204 4.87 16.93 14.17
N SER A 205 4.85 15.92 15.04
CA SER A 205 5.80 14.80 15.04
C SER A 205 5.40 13.74 14.02
N LEU A 206 4.11 13.41 13.93
CA LEU A 206 3.56 12.48 12.94
C LEU A 206 3.83 12.96 11.52
N ASN A 207 3.54 14.22 11.20
CA ASN A 207 3.71 14.81 9.85
C ASN A 207 5.19 15.07 9.48
N ALA A 208 6.13 14.71 10.35
CA ALA A 208 7.58 14.83 10.14
C ALA A 208 8.30 13.47 10.23
N ALA A 209 7.57 12.38 10.49
CA ALA A 209 8.10 11.03 10.56
C ALA A 209 7.92 10.32 9.22
N GLY A 210 8.92 9.54 8.82
CA GLY A 210 8.77 8.54 7.74
C GLY A 210 8.26 7.21 8.29
N LYS A 211 7.73 6.36 7.40
CA LYS A 211 7.12 5.06 7.71
C LYS A 211 7.92 4.19 8.69
N GLU A 212 9.22 3.98 8.48
CA GLU A 212 10.04 3.10 9.35
C GLU A 212 10.21 3.68 10.77
N ALA A 213 10.23 5.01 10.88
CA ALA A 213 10.25 5.68 12.18
C ALA A 213 8.90 5.55 12.90
N LEU A 214 7.78 5.62 12.18
CA LEU A 214 6.45 5.34 12.75
C LEU A 214 6.36 3.88 13.20
N GLU A 215 6.70 2.94 12.32
CA GLU A 215 6.70 1.48 12.57
C GLU A 215 7.48 1.13 13.85
N TYR A 216 8.71 1.63 13.96
CA TYR A 216 9.55 1.40 15.14
C TYR A 216 8.91 1.91 16.43
N ASN A 217 8.34 3.12 16.44
CA ASN A 217 7.74 3.69 17.65
C ASN A 217 6.41 2.99 18.00
N VAL A 218 5.60 2.63 17.01
CA VAL A 218 4.34 1.89 17.19
C VAL A 218 4.61 0.47 17.70
N LYS A 219 5.48 -0.31 17.05
CA LYS A 219 5.87 -1.67 17.53
C LYS A 219 6.54 -1.62 18.91
N ALA A 220 7.33 -0.58 19.21
CA ALA A 220 7.89 -0.37 20.54
C ALA A 220 6.83 -0.06 21.61
N ALA A 221 5.79 0.70 21.25
CA ALA A 221 4.66 0.99 22.12
C ALA A 221 3.81 -0.26 22.39
N ALA A 222 3.45 -0.96 21.31
CA ALA A 222 2.61 -2.15 21.28
C ALA A 222 3.20 -3.35 22.02
N ALA A 223 4.53 -3.54 21.94
CA ALA A 223 5.27 -4.54 22.72
C ALA A 223 4.97 -4.49 24.24
N ILE A 224 4.64 -3.30 24.75
CA ILE A 224 4.27 -3.09 26.15
C ILE A 224 2.75 -3.02 26.36
N ALA A 225 1.98 -2.67 25.33
CA ALA A 225 0.51 -2.81 25.35
C ALA A 225 0.10 -4.27 25.57
N ALA A 226 0.62 -5.19 24.73
CA ALA A 226 0.41 -6.62 24.85
C ALA A 226 0.90 -7.17 26.22
N ALA A 227 2.02 -6.65 26.73
CA ALA A 227 2.54 -7.03 28.04
C ALA A 227 1.79 -6.43 29.25
N LEU A 228 0.86 -5.49 29.06
CA LEU A 228 0.32 -4.65 30.15
C LEU A 228 -0.70 -5.38 31.03
N ALA A 229 -1.63 -6.11 30.42
CA ALA A 229 -2.83 -6.66 31.07
C ALA A 229 -3.53 -5.62 31.99
N ASP A 230 -4.09 -6.03 33.13
CA ASP A 230 -4.61 -5.14 34.19
C ASP A 230 -3.48 -4.51 35.08
N GLY A 231 -2.25 -4.43 34.56
CA GLY A 231 -1.03 -4.17 35.32
C GLY A 231 -0.58 -2.71 35.41
N ARG A 232 0.72 -2.53 35.70
CA ARG A 232 1.44 -1.25 35.61
C ARG A 232 2.40 -1.30 34.43
N ILE A 233 2.63 -0.14 33.80
CA ILE A 233 3.61 -0.01 32.70
C ILE A 233 5.02 -0.42 33.15
N GLU A 234 5.43 -0.12 34.39
CA GLU A 234 6.75 -0.53 34.88
C GLU A 234 6.89 -2.06 35.07
N ASP A 235 5.79 -2.73 35.42
CA ASP A 235 5.74 -4.19 35.55
C ASP A 235 5.74 -4.85 34.15
N ALA A 236 5.01 -4.27 33.18
CA ALA A 236 4.93 -4.70 31.79
C ALA A 236 6.28 -4.59 31.04
N LEU A 237 6.94 -3.42 31.14
CA LEU A 237 8.32 -3.20 30.67
C LEU A 237 9.29 -4.26 31.21
N THR A 238 9.16 -4.56 32.50
CA THR A 238 9.99 -5.57 33.17
C THR A 238 9.65 -6.99 32.71
N ALA A 239 8.38 -7.30 32.46
CA ALA A 239 7.93 -8.60 31.98
C ALA A 239 8.46 -8.87 30.56
N PHE A 240 8.19 -7.97 29.61
CA PHE A 240 8.62 -8.08 28.21
C PHE A 240 10.14 -8.29 28.07
N ALA A 241 10.95 -7.41 28.67
CA ALA A 241 12.41 -7.53 28.60
C ALA A 241 12.98 -8.77 29.32
N ASN A 242 12.23 -9.36 30.27
CA ASN A 242 12.61 -10.64 30.88
C ASN A 242 12.24 -11.84 30.00
N GLN A 243 11.03 -11.85 29.44
CA GLN A 243 10.55 -12.87 28.50
C GLN A 243 11.49 -12.98 27.29
N TYR A 244 11.74 -11.84 26.61
CA TYR A 244 12.59 -11.82 25.43
C TYR A 244 13.99 -12.39 25.72
N LYS A 245 14.60 -11.97 26.83
CA LYS A 245 15.89 -12.50 27.30
C LYS A 245 15.85 -13.99 27.67
N SER A 246 14.75 -14.52 28.22
CA SER A 246 14.68 -15.91 28.68
C SER A 246 14.39 -16.92 27.58
N THR A 247 13.51 -16.54 26.65
CA THR A 247 12.85 -17.45 25.69
C THR A 247 12.65 -16.82 24.32
N GLY A 248 12.68 -15.49 24.21
CA GLY A 248 12.25 -14.80 23.00
C GLY A 248 10.73 -14.70 22.91
N MET A 249 10.22 -14.66 21.68
CA MET A 249 8.79 -14.57 21.36
C MET A 249 8.44 -15.64 20.33
N ALA A 250 7.29 -16.30 20.49
CA ALA A 250 6.66 -17.07 19.42
C ALA A 250 6.01 -16.09 18.43
N ASP A 251 5.72 -16.53 17.21
CA ASP A 251 4.95 -15.71 16.27
C ASP A 251 3.49 -15.65 16.73
N LYS A 252 2.91 -16.79 17.11
CA LYS A 252 1.57 -16.92 17.71
C LYS A 252 1.55 -17.77 18.98
N GLU A 253 0.49 -17.64 19.79
CA GLU A 253 0.34 -18.39 21.05
C GLU A 253 0.08 -19.92 20.86
N ASP A 254 0.55 -20.73 21.82
CA ASP A 254 0.08 -22.12 22.08
C ASP A 254 -0.40 -22.28 23.55
N GLY A 255 -0.88 -21.18 24.14
CA GLY A 255 -1.56 -21.14 25.43
C GLY A 255 -0.68 -21.17 26.70
N ASP A 256 0.55 -20.65 26.64
CA ASP A 256 1.37 -20.31 27.81
C ASP A 256 1.56 -18.77 27.82
N PRO A 257 1.28 -18.04 28.92
CA PRO A 257 1.01 -16.60 28.86
C PRO A 257 2.30 -15.80 28.65
N SER A 258 2.59 -15.49 27.38
CA SER A 258 3.80 -14.81 26.95
C SER A 258 3.57 -14.11 25.61
N VAL A 259 3.87 -12.81 25.56
CA VAL A 259 3.63 -11.94 24.40
C VAL A 259 4.18 -12.57 23.11
N SER A 260 3.30 -12.91 22.19
CA SER A 260 3.61 -13.35 20.82
C SER A 260 3.87 -12.15 19.89
N VAL A 261 4.19 -12.40 18.62
CA VAL A 261 4.27 -11.34 17.60
C VAL A 261 2.85 -10.91 17.20
N GLU A 262 1.96 -11.88 16.99
CA GLU A 262 0.50 -11.71 16.80
C GLU A 262 -0.11 -10.74 17.84
N GLU A 263 -0.01 -11.01 19.14
CA GLU A 263 -0.54 -10.12 20.20
C GLU A 263 0.11 -8.73 20.22
N LEU A 264 1.36 -8.62 19.74
CA LEU A 264 2.05 -7.33 19.61
C LEU A 264 1.50 -6.54 18.41
N LEU A 265 1.16 -7.20 17.32
CA LEU A 265 0.61 -6.57 16.12
C LEU A 265 -0.88 -6.22 16.29
N GLU A 266 -1.69 -7.07 16.94
CA GLU A 266 -3.06 -6.74 17.37
C GLU A 266 -3.05 -5.46 18.23
N ALA A 267 -2.14 -5.41 19.21
CA ALA A 267 -1.96 -4.24 20.05
C ALA A 267 -1.27 -3.05 19.33
N ALA A 268 -0.74 -3.23 18.12
CA ALA A 268 -0.24 -2.16 17.27
C ALA A 268 -1.38 -1.57 16.41
N GLN A 269 -2.30 -2.39 15.90
CA GLN A 269 -3.54 -1.91 15.25
C GLN A 269 -4.34 -1.00 16.17
N GLU A 270 -4.57 -1.41 17.43
CA GLU A 270 -5.26 -0.58 18.44
C GLU A 270 -4.59 0.80 18.67
N LEU A 271 -3.29 0.93 18.36
CA LEU A 271 -2.56 2.20 18.43
C LEU A 271 -2.64 2.98 17.13
N MET A 272 -2.63 2.33 15.97
CA MET A 272 -2.85 3.01 14.68
C MET A 272 -4.21 3.70 14.63
N ASP A 273 -5.26 3.05 15.13
CA ASP A 273 -6.59 3.65 15.40
C ASP A 273 -6.53 4.94 16.24
N LYS A 274 -5.56 5.06 17.15
CA LYS A 274 -5.40 6.24 18.02
C LYS A 274 -4.50 7.29 17.39
N VAL A 275 -3.58 6.89 16.52
CA VAL A 275 -2.72 7.77 15.72
C VAL A 275 -3.53 8.47 14.62
N ALA A 276 -4.39 7.75 13.90
CA ALA A 276 -5.30 8.31 12.90
C ALA A 276 -6.33 9.30 13.50
N GLU A 277 -6.68 9.14 14.79
CA GLU A 277 -7.55 10.08 15.52
C GLU A 277 -6.86 11.39 15.96
N VAL A 278 -5.55 11.59 15.69
CA VAL A 278 -4.81 12.78 16.14
C VAL A 278 -5.17 14.02 15.28
N ASP A 279 -5.87 14.99 15.88
CA ASP A 279 -6.26 16.26 15.24
C ASP A 279 -5.07 17.01 14.63
N GLY A 280 -5.06 17.09 13.29
CA GLY A 280 -4.01 17.74 12.49
C GLY A 280 -2.88 16.81 12.01
N ALA A 281 -2.95 15.51 12.29
CA ALA A 281 -2.14 14.52 11.58
C ALA A 281 -2.59 14.44 10.11
N ASP A 282 -1.61 14.44 9.21
CA ASP A 282 -1.77 14.51 7.75
C ASP A 282 -0.48 13.92 7.15
N ASN A 283 -0.39 12.59 7.17
CA ASN A 283 0.76 11.81 6.72
C ASN A 283 0.32 10.46 6.14
N GLU A 284 0.54 10.30 4.84
CA GLU A 284 0.22 9.10 4.04
C GLU A 284 0.87 7.82 4.61
N ASP A 285 2.02 7.94 5.28
CA ASP A 285 2.70 6.80 5.93
C ASP A 285 1.89 6.17 7.09
N ILE A 286 0.89 6.87 7.65
CA ILE A 286 0.07 6.34 8.76
C ILE A 286 -0.81 5.20 8.25
N ASP A 287 -1.59 5.44 7.18
CA ASP A 287 -2.51 4.43 6.66
C ASP A 287 -1.75 3.29 5.99
N ALA A 288 -0.69 3.61 5.23
CA ALA A 288 0.21 2.62 4.62
C ALA A 288 0.95 1.74 5.65
N LEU A 289 1.14 2.20 6.89
CA LEU A 289 1.66 1.41 8.01
C LEU A 289 0.56 0.58 8.67
N ALA A 290 -0.65 1.10 8.81
CA ALA A 290 -1.77 0.36 9.39
C ALA A 290 -2.08 -0.90 8.55
N THR A 291 -2.15 -0.77 7.23
CA THR A 291 -2.31 -1.90 6.30
C THR A 291 -1.17 -2.92 6.39
N GLU A 292 0.09 -2.46 6.57
CA GLU A 292 1.22 -3.40 6.70
C GLU A 292 1.18 -4.18 8.03
N ILE A 293 0.81 -3.52 9.13
CA ILE A 293 0.66 -4.18 10.44
C ILE A 293 -0.45 -5.26 10.38
N ASP A 294 -1.57 -4.99 9.70
CA ASP A 294 -2.65 -5.96 9.49
C ASP A 294 -2.20 -7.19 8.68
N VAL A 295 -1.45 -6.98 7.60
CA VAL A 295 -0.86 -8.07 6.81
C VAL A 295 0.13 -8.91 7.63
N GLU A 296 0.97 -8.28 8.47
CA GLU A 296 1.90 -9.01 9.35
C GLU A 296 1.18 -9.78 10.48
N GLU A 297 0.08 -9.25 11.01
CA GLU A 297 -0.72 -9.91 12.04
C GLU A 297 -1.38 -11.18 11.48
N GLY A 298 -2.02 -11.07 10.31
CA GLY A 298 -2.62 -12.19 9.61
C GLY A 298 -1.62 -13.29 9.24
N ASP A 299 -0.35 -12.93 8.95
CA ASP A 299 0.73 -13.90 8.77
C ASP A 299 1.15 -14.58 10.08
N ALA A 300 1.31 -13.81 11.17
CA ALA A 300 1.63 -14.35 12.48
C ALA A 300 0.54 -15.35 12.95
N GLU A 301 -0.75 -15.01 12.83
CA GLU A 301 -1.87 -15.91 13.14
C GLU A 301 -1.87 -17.15 12.21
N THR A 302 -1.66 -16.97 10.90
CA THR A 302 -1.84 -18.06 9.92
C THR A 302 -0.62 -18.97 9.84
N ASN A 303 0.54 -18.43 9.49
CA ASN A 303 1.77 -19.17 9.19
C ASN A 303 2.76 -19.23 10.36
N GLY A 304 2.62 -18.32 11.33
CA GLY A 304 3.57 -18.15 12.44
C GLY A 304 3.88 -19.42 13.26
N SER A 305 5.12 -19.52 13.72
CA SER A 305 5.63 -20.56 14.62
C SER A 305 5.19 -20.34 16.06
N THR A 306 4.66 -21.39 16.68
CA THR A 306 4.40 -21.43 18.13
C THR A 306 5.66 -21.67 18.99
N THR A 307 6.85 -21.80 18.36
CA THR A 307 8.11 -22.01 19.09
C THR A 307 8.82 -20.67 19.33
N PRO A 308 9.02 -20.24 20.59
CA PRO A 308 9.70 -18.98 20.87
C PRO A 308 11.13 -18.92 20.34
N SER A 309 11.47 -17.81 19.68
CA SER A 309 12.80 -17.49 19.18
C SER A 309 13.22 -16.08 19.60
N GLN A 310 14.52 -15.85 19.71
CA GLN A 310 15.11 -14.52 19.96
C GLN A 310 15.48 -13.79 18.67
N GLY A 311 15.01 -14.27 17.52
CA GLY A 311 15.52 -13.86 16.21
C GLY A 311 16.94 -14.39 15.95
N ASP A 312 17.41 -14.24 14.73
CA ASP A 312 18.75 -14.62 14.29
C ASP A 312 19.71 -13.42 14.19
N VAL A 313 20.99 -13.73 14.00
CA VAL A 313 22.08 -12.75 13.85
C VAL A 313 22.83 -13.07 12.56
N PRO A 314 22.92 -12.14 11.59
CA PRO A 314 23.81 -12.31 10.44
C PRO A 314 25.25 -12.59 10.85
N ASP A 315 25.90 -13.54 10.16
CA ASP A 315 27.30 -13.95 10.35
C ASP A 315 28.30 -12.76 10.28
N ASP A 316 27.90 -11.66 9.63
CA ASP A 316 28.71 -10.47 9.35
C ASP A 316 28.20 -9.18 10.01
N VAL A 317 27.18 -9.22 10.88
CA VAL A 317 26.57 -7.99 11.43
C VAL A 317 27.59 -7.11 12.17
N GLY A 318 27.56 -5.81 11.91
CA GLY A 318 28.52 -4.84 12.48
C GLY A 318 29.95 -4.96 11.94
N SER A 319 30.15 -5.69 10.83
CA SER A 319 31.40 -5.65 10.07
C SER A 319 31.62 -4.25 9.48
N GLN A 320 32.90 -3.86 9.31
CA GLN A 320 33.24 -2.53 8.79
C GLN A 320 34.23 -2.56 7.63
N GLY A 321 34.06 -1.58 6.76
CA GLY A 321 34.81 -1.35 5.53
C GLY A 321 34.91 -2.58 4.66
N LEU A 322 36.13 -2.85 4.18
CA LEU A 322 36.43 -3.95 3.27
C LEU A 322 35.96 -5.34 3.75
N GLN A 323 35.80 -5.57 5.06
CA GLN A 323 35.23 -6.83 5.56
C GLN A 323 33.72 -6.92 5.29
N ALA A 324 32.98 -5.83 5.55
CA ALA A 324 31.57 -5.73 5.23
C ALA A 324 31.34 -5.83 3.71
N SER A 325 32.13 -5.12 2.90
CA SER A 325 32.01 -5.18 1.44
C SER A 325 32.23 -6.59 0.86
N LYS A 326 33.19 -7.36 1.42
CA LYS A 326 33.40 -8.77 1.03
C LYS A 326 32.29 -9.70 1.52
N ALA A 327 31.68 -9.41 2.67
CA ALA A 327 30.55 -10.17 3.19
C ALA A 327 29.27 -9.90 2.39
N PHE A 328 29.00 -8.65 2.03
CA PHE A 328 27.92 -8.25 1.13
C PHE A 328 28.01 -8.91 -0.25
N VAL A 329 29.18 -8.90 -0.90
CA VAL A 329 29.39 -9.62 -2.18
C VAL A 329 29.13 -11.13 -2.05
N LYS A 330 29.42 -11.72 -0.88
CA LYS A 330 29.08 -13.11 -0.56
C LYS A 330 27.58 -13.29 -0.31
N GLN A 331 26.90 -12.33 0.33
CA GLN A 331 25.46 -12.33 0.56
C GLN A 331 24.69 -12.32 -0.76
N LEU A 332 25.00 -11.37 -1.67
CA LEU A 332 24.45 -11.33 -3.03
C LEU A 332 24.63 -12.66 -3.77
N ARG A 333 25.84 -13.24 -3.70
CA ARG A 333 26.11 -14.56 -4.30
C ARG A 333 25.28 -15.68 -3.68
N ASN A 334 25.10 -15.70 -2.36
CA ASN A 334 24.30 -16.71 -1.68
C ASN A 334 22.83 -16.63 -2.13
N VAL A 335 22.23 -15.43 -2.09
CA VAL A 335 20.83 -15.20 -2.48
C VAL A 335 20.64 -15.49 -3.97
N GLY A 336 21.50 -14.96 -4.84
CA GLY A 336 21.45 -15.27 -6.29
C GLY A 336 21.65 -16.76 -6.61
N THR A 337 22.39 -17.50 -5.78
CA THR A 337 22.51 -18.96 -5.92
C THR A 337 21.23 -19.67 -5.49
N ALA A 338 20.66 -19.30 -4.34
CA ALA A 338 19.46 -19.92 -3.79
C ALA A 338 18.20 -19.64 -4.63
N ALA A 339 18.09 -18.45 -5.22
CA ALA A 339 16.95 -18.04 -6.04
C ALA A 339 17.00 -18.53 -7.50
N PHE A 340 18.19 -18.74 -8.09
CA PHE A 340 18.31 -18.95 -9.56
C PHE A 340 19.16 -20.15 -10.01
N LEU A 341 19.87 -20.89 -9.12
CA LEU A 341 20.79 -21.96 -9.54
C LEU A 341 20.37 -23.36 -9.05
N GLU A 342 19.37 -23.95 -9.72
CA GLU A 342 19.12 -25.39 -9.60
C GLU A 342 20.04 -26.23 -10.50
N PRO A 343 20.55 -27.38 -10.00
CA PRO A 343 21.08 -28.43 -10.84
C PRO A 343 19.94 -29.32 -11.37
N GLU A 344 19.81 -29.47 -12.69
CA GLU A 344 18.91 -30.47 -13.30
C GLU A 344 19.13 -31.87 -12.66
N GLY A 345 18.15 -32.34 -11.89
CA GLY A 345 18.15 -33.70 -11.34
C GLY A 345 17.99 -34.75 -12.46
N GLU A 346 18.70 -35.88 -12.37
CA GLU A 346 18.71 -36.92 -13.44
C GLU A 346 17.34 -37.54 -13.77
N ASP A 347 16.30 -37.29 -12.95
CA ASP A 347 14.93 -37.77 -13.15
C ASP A 347 13.90 -36.65 -13.45
N GLY A 348 14.31 -35.37 -13.54
CA GLY A 348 13.45 -34.27 -13.99
C GLY A 348 12.54 -33.60 -12.94
N GLU A 349 12.62 -34.02 -11.68
CA GLU A 349 12.01 -33.33 -10.54
C GLU A 349 13.08 -32.54 -9.78
N ALA A 350 13.17 -31.24 -10.09
CA ALA A 350 13.83 -30.21 -9.30
C ALA A 350 13.04 -28.92 -9.55
N LEU A 351 12.31 -28.48 -8.52
CA LEU A 351 11.78 -27.13 -8.35
C LEU A 351 11.86 -26.84 -6.84
N THR A 352 12.72 -25.90 -6.47
CA THR A 352 12.87 -25.36 -5.10
C THR A 352 11.59 -24.68 -4.61
N GLY A 353 11.55 -24.32 -3.33
CA GLY A 353 10.40 -23.66 -2.69
C GLY A 353 9.84 -22.48 -3.50
N PHE A 354 10.68 -21.50 -3.87
CA PHE A 354 10.26 -20.36 -4.70
C PHE A 354 9.58 -20.78 -6.02
N ALA A 355 10.20 -21.67 -6.80
CA ALA A 355 9.65 -22.07 -8.09
C ALA A 355 8.35 -22.89 -7.94
N LYS A 356 8.22 -23.64 -6.84
CA LYS A 356 6.99 -24.33 -6.44
C LYS A 356 5.88 -23.36 -6.02
N GLN A 357 6.20 -22.32 -5.25
CA GLN A 357 5.26 -21.28 -4.82
C GLN A 357 4.76 -20.45 -6.01
N VAL A 358 5.65 -20.06 -6.92
CA VAL A 358 5.28 -19.42 -8.21
C VAL A 358 4.39 -20.36 -9.05
N GLY A 359 4.67 -21.66 -9.04
CA GLY A 359 3.80 -22.68 -9.63
C GLY A 359 2.40 -22.67 -9.02
N MET A 360 2.29 -22.74 -7.69
CA MET A 360 1.01 -22.69 -6.96
C MET A 360 0.22 -21.40 -7.25
N ALA A 361 0.87 -20.23 -7.28
CA ALA A 361 0.22 -18.98 -7.66
C ALA A 361 -0.26 -18.99 -9.12
N SER A 362 0.54 -19.54 -10.04
CA SER A 362 0.15 -19.70 -11.45
C SER A 362 -0.97 -20.73 -11.65
N ASP A 363 -1.09 -21.75 -10.79
CA ASP A 363 -2.16 -22.75 -10.84
C ASP A 363 -3.49 -22.14 -10.37
N VAL A 364 -3.48 -21.31 -9.33
CA VAL A 364 -4.66 -20.52 -8.91
C VAL A 364 -5.11 -19.57 -10.02
N LEU A 365 -4.16 -18.89 -10.68
CA LEU A 365 -4.42 -17.95 -11.78
C LEU A 365 -4.56 -18.62 -13.16
N SER A 366 -5.04 -19.87 -13.19
CA SER A 366 -5.20 -20.65 -14.42
C SER A 366 -6.24 -20.05 -15.39
N THR A 367 -6.18 -20.47 -16.67
CA THR A 367 -7.17 -20.06 -17.68
C THR A 367 -8.60 -20.50 -17.32
N ASP A 368 -8.76 -21.62 -16.61
CA ASP A 368 -10.06 -22.07 -16.11
C ASP A 368 -10.58 -21.14 -15.00
N ALA A 369 -9.71 -20.59 -14.15
CA ALA A 369 -10.08 -19.59 -13.16
C ALA A 369 -10.56 -18.29 -13.80
N SER A 370 -9.88 -17.80 -14.84
CA SER A 370 -10.34 -16.66 -15.62
C SER A 370 -11.75 -16.87 -16.19
N ALA A 371 -12.05 -18.07 -16.73
CA ALA A 371 -13.39 -18.38 -17.25
C ALA A 371 -14.47 -18.48 -16.15
N VAL A 372 -14.11 -18.95 -14.95
CA VAL A 372 -15.01 -19.01 -13.78
C VAL A 372 -15.32 -17.61 -13.24
N VAL A 373 -14.31 -16.75 -13.12
CA VAL A 373 -14.46 -15.36 -12.68
C VAL A 373 -15.24 -14.53 -13.72
N GLU A 374 -14.97 -14.72 -15.02
CA GLU A 374 -15.74 -14.10 -16.11
C GLU A 374 -17.22 -14.51 -16.04
N ALA A 375 -17.51 -15.79 -15.83
CA ALA A 375 -18.89 -16.28 -15.68
C ALA A 375 -19.61 -15.71 -14.44
N ALA A 376 -18.88 -15.49 -13.33
CA ALA A 376 -19.40 -14.80 -12.16
C ALA A 376 -19.68 -13.32 -12.45
N ALA A 377 -18.75 -12.61 -13.11
CA ALA A 377 -18.89 -11.22 -13.50
C ALA A 377 -20.07 -10.99 -14.48
N MET A 378 -20.27 -11.89 -15.45
CA MET A 378 -21.47 -11.90 -16.30
C MET A 378 -22.76 -12.08 -15.50
N GLY A 379 -22.73 -12.90 -14.43
CA GLY A 379 -23.85 -13.06 -13.52
C GLY A 379 -24.16 -11.79 -12.73
N LEU A 380 -23.14 -11.13 -12.19
CA LEU A 380 -23.27 -9.84 -11.49
C LEU A 380 -23.76 -8.72 -12.44
N ASN A 381 -23.27 -8.68 -13.68
CA ASN A 381 -23.76 -7.75 -14.69
C ASN A 381 -25.24 -8.01 -15.07
N ALA A 382 -25.66 -9.27 -15.18
CA ALA A 382 -27.07 -9.58 -15.38
C ALA A 382 -27.94 -9.12 -14.18
N ILE A 383 -27.39 -9.14 -12.96
CA ILE A 383 -28.06 -8.62 -11.75
C ILE A 383 -28.18 -7.08 -11.81
N SER A 384 -27.18 -6.35 -12.32
CA SER A 384 -27.28 -4.88 -12.41
C SER A 384 -28.39 -4.42 -13.38
N TYR A 385 -28.54 -5.07 -14.54
CA TYR A 385 -29.69 -4.82 -15.43
C TYR A 385 -31.03 -5.27 -14.84
N ALA A 386 -31.04 -6.33 -14.02
CA ALA A 386 -32.24 -6.77 -13.31
C ALA A 386 -32.67 -5.78 -12.20
N PHE A 387 -31.69 -5.08 -11.59
CA PHE A 387 -31.92 -3.98 -10.65
C PHE A 387 -32.52 -2.76 -11.37
N GLU A 388 -31.92 -2.32 -12.49
CA GLU A 388 -32.46 -1.23 -13.33
C GLU A 388 -33.94 -1.47 -13.69
N ALA A 389 -34.27 -2.67 -14.19
CA ALA A 389 -35.65 -3.03 -14.53
C ALA A 389 -36.61 -3.11 -13.32
N VAL A 390 -36.09 -3.29 -12.10
CA VAL A 390 -36.86 -3.18 -10.86
C VAL A 390 -37.10 -1.72 -10.47
N GLN A 391 -36.15 -0.83 -10.74
CA GLN A 391 -36.29 0.62 -10.51
C GLN A 391 -37.27 1.26 -11.49
N ASP A 392 -37.19 0.94 -12.79
CA ASP A 392 -38.20 1.34 -13.80
C ASP A 392 -39.62 0.96 -13.35
N ALA A 393 -39.80 -0.30 -12.93
CA ALA A 393 -41.10 -0.78 -12.48
C ALA A 393 -41.60 -0.06 -11.20
N LYS A 394 -40.70 0.37 -10.31
CA LYS A 394 -41.05 1.21 -9.14
C LYS A 394 -41.46 2.62 -9.59
N ALA A 395 -40.74 3.24 -10.53
CA ALA A 395 -40.99 4.59 -11.02
C ALA A 395 -42.33 4.72 -11.77
N ASP A 396 -42.68 3.74 -12.61
CA ASP A 396 -43.94 3.70 -13.38
C ASP A 396 -45.17 3.19 -12.58
N GLU A 397 -45.03 2.94 -11.27
CA GLU A 397 -46.04 2.29 -10.40
C GLU A 397 -46.50 0.89 -10.92
N GLU A 398 -45.63 0.17 -11.63
CA GLU A 398 -45.89 -1.17 -12.20
C GLU A 398 -45.60 -2.31 -11.19
N PRO A 399 -46.17 -3.53 -11.39
CA PRO A 399 -45.82 -4.68 -10.56
C PRO A 399 -44.39 -5.15 -10.85
N LEU A 400 -43.62 -5.42 -9.78
CA LEU A 400 -42.24 -5.94 -9.88
C LEU A 400 -42.15 -7.18 -10.80
N PRO A 401 -41.13 -7.26 -11.68
CA PRO A 401 -40.88 -8.46 -12.48
C PRO A 401 -40.55 -9.66 -11.59
N GLU A 402 -41.00 -10.86 -11.97
CA GLU A 402 -40.60 -12.13 -11.31
C GLU A 402 -39.22 -12.63 -11.79
N SER A 403 -38.75 -12.13 -12.94
CA SER A 403 -37.44 -12.46 -13.52
C SER A 403 -37.03 -11.46 -14.61
N PHE A 404 -35.73 -11.28 -14.81
CA PHE A 404 -35.15 -10.55 -15.95
C PHE A 404 -34.22 -11.48 -16.77
N GLU A 405 -34.05 -11.22 -18.07
CA GLU A 405 -33.17 -11.99 -18.96
C GLU A 405 -32.21 -11.05 -19.69
N GLN A 406 -30.93 -11.11 -19.34
CA GLN A 406 -29.85 -10.33 -19.99
C GLN A 406 -28.88 -11.28 -20.69
N GLU A 407 -28.72 -11.13 -22.01
CA GLU A 407 -27.82 -11.94 -22.85
C GLU A 407 -27.90 -13.48 -22.68
N GLY A 408 -29.06 -13.99 -22.22
CA GLY A 408 -29.28 -15.41 -21.94
C GLY A 408 -28.96 -15.85 -20.49
N VAL A 409 -28.63 -14.91 -19.62
CA VAL A 409 -28.62 -15.06 -18.16
C VAL A 409 -29.98 -14.66 -17.61
N THR A 410 -30.66 -15.58 -16.91
CA THR A 410 -31.96 -15.34 -16.27
C THR A 410 -31.75 -15.07 -14.79
N VAL A 411 -32.11 -13.86 -14.35
CA VAL A 411 -32.10 -13.47 -12.93
C VAL A 411 -33.51 -13.66 -12.38
N ALA A 412 -33.66 -14.47 -11.33
CA ALA A 412 -34.91 -14.59 -10.58
C ALA A 412 -35.01 -13.43 -9.58
N ILE A 413 -36.17 -12.79 -9.51
CA ILE A 413 -36.39 -11.58 -8.70
C ILE A 413 -37.48 -11.87 -7.67
N ALA A 414 -37.22 -11.61 -6.39
CA ALA A 414 -38.16 -11.88 -5.31
C ALA A 414 -38.08 -10.83 -4.19
N GLN A 415 -39.23 -10.24 -3.83
CA GLN A 415 -39.33 -9.44 -2.61
C GLN A 415 -39.27 -10.34 -1.36
N VAL A 416 -38.37 -10.02 -0.43
CA VAL A 416 -38.12 -10.80 0.78
C VAL A 416 -38.17 -9.92 2.04
N GLU A 417 -37.91 -10.49 3.21
CA GLU A 417 -37.65 -9.72 4.43
C GLU A 417 -36.22 -9.17 4.33
N GLY A 418 -36.05 -7.85 4.39
CA GLY A 418 -34.77 -7.16 4.22
C GLY A 418 -34.39 -6.83 2.77
N GLY A 419 -35.35 -6.60 1.87
CA GLY A 419 -35.07 -6.02 0.54
C GLY A 419 -35.62 -6.79 -0.65
N ILE A 420 -35.02 -6.55 -1.82
CA ILE A 420 -35.22 -7.34 -3.05
C ILE A 420 -34.08 -8.35 -3.18
N ARG A 421 -34.40 -9.61 -3.44
CA ARG A 421 -33.41 -10.64 -3.75
C ARG A 421 -33.35 -10.88 -5.25
N TYR A 422 -32.14 -10.82 -5.78
CA TYR A 422 -31.76 -11.31 -7.09
C TYR A 422 -31.07 -12.67 -6.94
N SER A 423 -31.37 -13.63 -7.81
CA SER A 423 -30.75 -14.96 -7.73
C SER A 423 -30.52 -15.57 -9.11
N ILE A 424 -29.35 -16.19 -9.28
CA ILE A 424 -28.93 -16.93 -10.46
C ILE A 424 -28.61 -18.35 -10.01
N ASP A 425 -29.08 -19.35 -10.77
CA ASP A 425 -28.75 -20.78 -10.62
C ASP A 425 -28.78 -21.41 -12.03
N GLN A 426 -27.70 -21.21 -12.79
CA GLN A 426 -27.59 -21.70 -14.17
C GLN A 426 -26.14 -21.87 -14.62
N THR A 427 -25.95 -22.48 -15.80
CA THR A 427 -24.64 -22.51 -16.46
C THR A 427 -24.44 -21.24 -17.30
N ILE A 428 -23.32 -20.53 -17.08
CA ILE A 428 -22.86 -19.37 -17.86
C ILE A 428 -21.48 -19.70 -18.40
N ASN A 429 -21.27 -19.58 -19.72
CA ASN A 429 -20.02 -19.90 -20.44
C ASN A 429 -19.36 -21.27 -20.14
N GLY A 430 -20.09 -22.21 -19.53
CA GLY A 430 -19.60 -23.54 -19.17
C GLY A 430 -19.35 -23.75 -17.68
N ALA A 431 -19.29 -22.66 -16.89
CA ALA A 431 -19.29 -22.72 -15.43
C ALA A 431 -20.73 -22.79 -14.88
N ALA A 432 -20.95 -23.56 -13.83
CA ALA A 432 -22.16 -23.50 -13.01
C ALA A 432 -22.06 -22.30 -12.06
N VAL A 433 -22.96 -21.33 -12.23
CA VAL A 433 -22.99 -20.07 -11.48
C VAL A 433 -24.22 -20.06 -10.59
N VAL A 434 -23.99 -19.91 -9.29
CA VAL A 434 -25.02 -19.78 -8.25
C VAL A 434 -24.74 -18.51 -7.47
N LEU A 435 -25.44 -17.42 -7.77
CA LEU A 435 -25.24 -16.12 -7.13
C LEU A 435 -26.52 -15.64 -6.46
N THR A 436 -26.37 -14.97 -5.33
CA THR A 436 -27.45 -14.24 -4.64
C THR A 436 -26.97 -12.83 -4.30
N ALA A 437 -27.76 -11.84 -4.69
CA ALA A 437 -27.64 -10.47 -4.20
C ALA A 437 -28.90 -10.11 -3.41
N LEU A 438 -28.71 -9.41 -2.28
CA LEU A 438 -29.79 -8.82 -1.49
C LEU A 438 -29.61 -7.30 -1.48
N ASP A 439 -30.59 -6.59 -1.99
CA ASP A 439 -30.61 -5.15 -2.25
C ASP A 439 -31.54 -4.43 -1.26
N ASP A 440 -30.98 -3.46 -0.51
CA ASP A 440 -31.71 -2.55 0.38
C ASP A 440 -31.47 -1.07 -0.01
N SER A 441 -31.15 -0.82 -1.30
CA SER A 441 -30.75 0.49 -1.85
C SER A 441 -31.87 1.55 -1.80
N GLU A 442 -31.50 2.82 -1.59
CA GLU A 442 -32.40 3.99 -1.61
C GLU A 442 -32.19 4.84 -2.89
N ILE A 443 -33.28 5.34 -3.49
CA ILE A 443 -33.26 6.22 -4.69
C ILE A 443 -34.26 7.38 -4.53
N ASP A 444 -33.85 8.61 -4.86
CA ASP A 444 -34.69 9.79 -5.10
C ASP A 444 -34.40 10.37 -6.51
N GLU A 445 -35.44 10.58 -7.31
CA GLU A 445 -35.34 11.06 -8.69
C GLU A 445 -36.36 12.16 -8.98
N GLN A 446 -35.93 13.23 -9.67
CA GLN A 446 -36.76 14.39 -9.98
C GLN A 446 -36.49 14.89 -11.40
N SER A 447 -37.55 15.18 -12.18
CA SER A 447 -37.42 15.69 -13.56
C SER A 447 -38.44 16.79 -13.88
N THR A 448 -38.08 17.66 -14.84
CA THR A 448 -38.90 18.78 -15.29
C THR A 448 -38.78 19.05 -16.79
N GLU A 449 -39.91 19.22 -17.47
CA GLU A 449 -40.03 19.59 -18.89
C GLU A 449 -40.77 20.93 -19.02
N ASN A 450 -40.29 21.84 -19.86
CA ASN A 450 -40.94 23.11 -20.20
C ASN A 450 -40.74 23.48 -21.67
N SER A 451 -41.78 23.96 -22.35
CA SER A 451 -41.70 24.42 -23.74
C SER A 451 -42.42 25.75 -23.94
N GLU A 452 -41.73 26.72 -24.56
CA GLU A 452 -42.26 28.03 -24.91
C GLU A 452 -42.31 28.23 -26.44
N PHE A 453 -43.29 29.02 -26.91
CA PHE A 453 -43.49 29.27 -28.35
C PHE A 453 -43.70 30.75 -28.65
N THR A 454 -42.90 31.31 -29.56
CA THR A 454 -42.96 32.71 -29.95
C THR A 454 -43.40 32.87 -31.43
N PRO A 455 -44.66 33.31 -31.70
CA PRO A 455 -45.14 33.51 -33.06
C PRO A 455 -44.70 34.87 -33.65
N ALA A 456 -44.15 34.86 -34.87
CA ALA A 456 -43.83 36.07 -35.61
C ALA A 456 -45.07 36.68 -36.31
N GLU A 457 -45.86 37.46 -35.55
CA GLU A 457 -46.97 38.33 -36.00
C GLU A 457 -47.89 37.80 -37.13
N GLN A 458 -48.84 36.91 -36.82
CA GLN A 458 -50.20 37.11 -37.33
C GLN A 458 -51.36 36.58 -36.46
N GLU A 459 -52.48 37.27 -36.57
CA GLU A 459 -53.65 37.26 -35.68
C GLU A 459 -54.60 36.06 -35.92
N GLN A 460 -54.51 34.99 -35.12
CA GLN A 460 -55.67 34.24 -34.56
C GLN A 460 -55.27 33.07 -33.63
N ALA A 461 -54.92 33.36 -32.37
CA ALA A 461 -54.86 32.35 -31.31
C ALA A 461 -56.27 32.06 -30.78
N GLY A 462 -56.89 30.97 -31.24
CA GLY A 462 -58.01 30.32 -30.57
C GLY A 462 -57.46 29.31 -29.55
N GLU A 463 -58.03 29.28 -28.34
CA GLU A 463 -57.58 28.43 -27.23
C GLU A 463 -57.38 26.96 -27.61
N MET A 464 -56.20 26.40 -27.36
CA MET A 464 -56.06 24.95 -27.14
C MET A 464 -54.99 24.65 -26.10
N LYS A 465 -55.43 24.09 -24.96
CA LYS A 465 -54.59 23.33 -24.04
C LYS A 465 -54.61 21.87 -24.48
N THR A 466 -53.45 21.30 -24.79
CA THR A 466 -52.96 19.96 -24.39
C THR A 466 -51.70 19.66 -25.19
N ALA A 467 -50.61 19.25 -24.51
CA ALA A 467 -49.41 18.76 -25.16
C ALA A 467 -49.69 17.46 -25.93
N ARG A 468 -49.39 17.50 -27.23
CA ARG A 468 -48.95 16.41 -28.12
C ARG A 468 -48.85 17.02 -29.51
N ALA A 469 -47.65 17.03 -30.08
CA ALA A 469 -47.40 17.61 -31.39
C ALA A 469 -48.25 16.91 -32.47
N VAL A 470 -49.35 17.55 -32.87
CA VAL A 470 -50.06 17.22 -34.10
C VAL A 470 -49.38 18.00 -35.21
N ALA A 471 -48.70 17.31 -36.13
CA ALA A 471 -48.09 17.93 -37.30
C ALA A 471 -49.13 18.75 -38.08
N ILE A 472 -48.99 20.08 -38.06
CA ILE A 472 -49.79 20.99 -38.88
C ILE A 472 -49.01 21.26 -40.17
N GLU A 473 -49.41 20.60 -41.26
CA GLU A 473 -48.88 20.88 -42.60
C GLU A 473 -49.23 22.32 -43.05
N GLY A 474 -48.31 23.26 -42.88
CA GLY A 474 -48.41 24.61 -43.42
C GLY A 474 -47.23 25.49 -42.99
N PRO A 475 -46.76 26.43 -43.85
CA PRO A 475 -45.57 27.23 -43.54
C PRO A 475 -45.87 28.21 -42.41
N GLN A 476 -45.27 27.96 -41.24
CA GLN A 476 -45.29 28.87 -40.09
C GLN A 476 -43.96 29.61 -39.99
N ASN A 477 -44.02 30.84 -39.51
CA ASN A 477 -42.87 31.70 -39.28
C ASN A 477 -42.83 31.94 -37.76
N GLY A 478 -41.87 31.37 -37.05
CA GLY A 478 -41.84 31.39 -35.57
C GLY A 478 -40.77 30.49 -34.97
N THR A 479 -40.55 30.65 -33.68
CA THR A 479 -39.51 29.94 -32.91
C THR A 479 -40.15 29.18 -31.74
N THR A 480 -39.72 27.94 -31.55
CA THR A 480 -40.05 27.09 -30.40
C THR A 480 -38.79 26.87 -29.59
N GLU A 481 -38.87 27.06 -28.26
CA GLU A 481 -37.80 26.77 -27.31
C GLU A 481 -38.28 25.66 -26.36
N THR A 482 -37.54 24.56 -26.28
CA THR A 482 -37.78 23.46 -25.34
C THR A 482 -36.63 23.42 -24.35
N THR A 483 -36.92 23.21 -23.07
CA THR A 483 -35.94 23.04 -21.99
C THR A 483 -36.35 21.88 -21.09
N GLU A 484 -35.45 20.93 -20.87
CA GLU A 484 -35.67 19.75 -20.04
C GLU A 484 -34.50 19.58 -19.07
N SER A 485 -34.75 19.04 -17.88
CA SER A 485 -33.69 18.71 -16.92
C SER A 485 -34.16 17.69 -15.88
N GLY A 486 -33.23 16.94 -15.30
CA GLY A 486 -33.47 16.02 -14.20
C GLY A 486 -32.29 15.90 -13.25
N THR A 487 -32.54 15.30 -12.09
CA THR A 487 -31.54 14.97 -11.06
C THR A 487 -31.87 13.64 -10.41
N SER A 488 -30.83 12.85 -10.09
CA SER A 488 -30.93 11.56 -9.38
C SER A 488 -29.99 11.52 -8.19
N GLU A 489 -30.41 10.88 -7.10
CA GLU A 489 -29.60 10.52 -5.93
C GLU A 489 -29.87 9.05 -5.61
N ILE A 490 -28.82 8.23 -5.64
CA ILE A 490 -28.85 6.77 -5.47
C ILE A 490 -27.85 6.41 -4.39
N THR A 491 -28.24 5.53 -3.46
CA THR A 491 -27.32 4.85 -2.54
C THR A 491 -27.51 3.36 -2.70
N ALA A 492 -26.49 2.68 -3.22
CA ALA A 492 -26.45 1.23 -3.36
C ALA A 492 -25.92 0.58 -2.08
N ASP A 493 -26.64 -0.43 -1.59
CA ASP A 493 -26.19 -1.38 -0.56
C ASP A 493 -26.66 -2.77 -0.99
N MET A 494 -25.71 -3.60 -1.42
CA MET A 494 -25.95 -4.93 -1.98
C MET A 494 -25.07 -5.98 -1.31
N GLN A 495 -25.66 -6.85 -0.50
CA GLN A 495 -24.98 -8.01 0.07
C GLN A 495 -24.87 -9.13 -0.97
N LEU A 496 -23.67 -9.66 -1.16
CA LEU A 496 -23.33 -10.66 -2.17
C LEU A 496 -22.93 -12.00 -1.52
N SER A 497 -23.33 -13.10 -2.15
CA SER A 497 -22.87 -14.45 -1.80
C SER A 497 -23.09 -15.43 -2.95
N GLY A 498 -22.29 -16.50 -3.01
CA GLY A 498 -22.47 -17.55 -4.00
C GLY A 498 -21.20 -18.24 -4.44
N SER A 499 -21.24 -18.83 -5.63
CA SER A 499 -20.09 -19.45 -6.27
C SER A 499 -20.23 -19.52 -7.79
N ALA A 500 -19.09 -19.65 -8.47
CA ALA A 500 -19.00 -20.09 -9.85
C ALA A 500 -18.03 -21.28 -9.92
N SER A 501 -18.34 -22.31 -10.71
CA SER A 501 -17.54 -23.54 -10.72
C SER A 501 -17.52 -24.29 -12.05
N THR A 502 -16.39 -24.92 -12.36
CA THR A 502 -16.23 -25.93 -13.42
C THR A 502 -15.91 -27.30 -12.80
N ASP A 503 -15.54 -28.30 -13.60
CA ASP A 503 -14.99 -29.57 -13.08
C ASP A 503 -13.60 -29.41 -12.44
N THR A 504 -12.91 -28.27 -12.66
CA THR A 504 -11.51 -28.02 -12.28
C THR A 504 -11.33 -26.83 -11.33
N VAL A 505 -12.16 -25.78 -11.42
CA VAL A 505 -12.00 -24.57 -10.59
C VAL A 505 -13.31 -24.19 -9.90
N THR A 506 -13.23 -23.76 -8.64
CA THR A 506 -14.35 -23.20 -7.87
C THR A 506 -13.96 -21.85 -7.29
N PHE A 507 -14.68 -20.81 -7.68
CA PHE A 507 -14.65 -19.50 -7.05
C PHE A 507 -15.84 -19.38 -6.09
N THR A 508 -15.58 -18.99 -4.84
CA THR A 508 -16.59 -18.83 -3.78
C THR A 508 -16.62 -17.40 -3.29
N ILE A 509 -17.81 -16.82 -3.20
CA ILE A 509 -18.10 -15.51 -2.59
C ILE A 509 -18.82 -15.80 -1.27
N ALA A 510 -18.14 -15.53 -0.15
CA ALA A 510 -18.64 -15.81 1.19
C ALA A 510 -19.74 -14.82 1.62
N GLU A 511 -20.61 -15.26 2.54
CA GLU A 511 -21.53 -14.37 3.25
C GLU A 511 -20.73 -13.26 3.98
N GLY A 512 -21.17 -12.01 3.83
CA GLY A 512 -20.43 -10.83 4.30
C GLY A 512 -19.64 -10.10 3.21
N SER A 513 -19.64 -10.61 1.97
CA SER A 513 -19.23 -9.81 0.80
C SER A 513 -20.29 -8.76 0.49
N LEU A 514 -19.87 -7.56 0.06
CA LEU A 514 -20.76 -6.42 -0.18
C LEU A 514 -20.34 -5.60 -1.38
N PHE A 515 -21.30 -4.87 -1.93
CA PHE A 515 -21.11 -3.79 -2.90
C PHE A 515 -21.90 -2.58 -2.42
N GLU A 516 -21.21 -1.47 -2.19
CA GLU A 516 -21.78 -0.21 -1.72
C GLU A 516 -21.27 0.99 -2.55
N GLY A 517 -22.02 2.09 -2.52
CA GLY A 517 -21.63 3.34 -3.15
C GLY A 517 -22.81 4.30 -3.34
N SER A 518 -22.53 5.57 -3.59
CA SER A 518 -23.56 6.57 -3.87
C SER A 518 -23.32 7.26 -5.21
N LEU A 519 -24.38 7.42 -6.00
CA LEU A 519 -24.38 8.18 -7.25
C LEU A 519 -25.29 9.41 -7.09
N VAL A 520 -24.79 10.58 -7.50
CA VAL A 520 -25.58 11.80 -7.68
C VAL A 520 -25.39 12.26 -9.12
N GLY A 521 -26.49 12.45 -9.85
CA GLY A 521 -26.48 12.84 -11.25
C GLY A 521 -27.43 13.98 -11.58
N GLY A 522 -27.17 14.67 -12.68
CA GLY A 522 -27.98 15.76 -13.19
C GLY A 522 -27.81 15.92 -14.69
N TRP A 523 -28.91 16.14 -15.41
CA TRP A 523 -28.86 16.41 -16.85
C TRP A 523 -29.71 17.62 -17.20
N SER A 524 -29.34 18.30 -18.29
CA SER A 524 -30.13 19.39 -18.86
C SER A 524 -30.02 19.41 -20.38
N GLY A 525 -31.11 19.75 -21.05
CA GLY A 525 -31.15 19.89 -22.50
C GLY A 525 -31.97 21.11 -22.89
N SER A 526 -31.59 21.78 -23.98
CA SER A 526 -32.44 22.79 -24.59
C SER A 526 -32.31 22.84 -26.10
N GLU A 527 -33.45 22.91 -26.78
CA GLU A 527 -33.56 22.98 -28.24
C GLU A 527 -34.27 24.25 -28.69
N THR A 528 -33.85 24.81 -29.82
CA THR A 528 -34.49 25.94 -30.50
C THR A 528 -34.76 25.61 -31.97
N ASP A 529 -36.04 25.43 -32.35
CA ASP A 529 -36.46 25.32 -33.77
C ASP A 529 -37.02 26.66 -34.25
N THR A 530 -36.33 27.30 -35.21
CA THR A 530 -36.77 28.51 -35.90
C THR A 530 -37.15 28.20 -37.35
N GLN A 531 -38.45 28.20 -37.63
CA GLN A 531 -38.99 28.07 -38.97
C GLN A 531 -39.22 29.43 -39.64
N SER A 532 -38.82 29.56 -40.90
CA SER A 532 -39.00 30.77 -41.70
C SER A 532 -39.50 30.50 -43.12
N ALA A 533 -40.02 31.53 -43.79
CA ALA A 533 -40.45 31.46 -45.19
C ALA A 533 -39.34 31.09 -46.20
N ASN A 534 -38.06 31.11 -45.79
CA ASN A 534 -36.90 30.90 -46.67
C ASN A 534 -35.98 29.76 -46.21
N GLY A 535 -36.22 29.16 -45.05
CA GLY A 535 -35.23 28.39 -44.32
C GLY A 535 -35.70 27.90 -42.97
N TYR A 536 -35.00 26.90 -42.45
CA TYR A 536 -35.04 26.51 -41.04
C TYR A 536 -33.66 26.76 -40.43
N GLN A 537 -33.66 26.97 -39.12
CA GLN A 537 -32.49 26.91 -38.26
C GLN A 537 -32.91 26.14 -37.01
N TYR A 538 -32.13 25.13 -36.64
CA TYR A 538 -32.31 24.32 -35.45
C TYR A 538 -30.98 24.33 -34.71
N ASP A 539 -30.99 24.69 -33.44
CA ASP A 539 -29.81 24.71 -32.58
C ASP A 539 -30.17 24.03 -31.25
N GLY A 540 -29.25 23.28 -30.65
CA GLY A 540 -29.47 22.59 -29.39
C GLY A 540 -28.19 22.45 -28.57
N GLN A 541 -28.40 22.23 -27.27
CA GLN A 541 -27.34 21.90 -26.31
C GLN A 541 -27.86 20.85 -25.32
N TYR A 542 -26.98 19.97 -24.86
CA TYR A 542 -27.23 18.96 -23.84
C TYR A 542 -26.04 18.88 -22.89
N THR A 543 -26.31 18.60 -21.62
CA THR A 543 -25.32 18.37 -20.57
C THR A 543 -25.78 17.21 -19.69
N ASP A 544 -24.87 16.34 -19.30
CA ASP A 544 -25.09 15.24 -18.35
C ASP A 544 -23.88 15.17 -17.41
N GLU A 545 -24.10 15.32 -16.11
CA GLU A 545 -23.08 15.23 -15.06
C GLU A 545 -23.46 14.12 -14.08
N PHE A 546 -22.53 13.24 -13.72
CA PHE A 546 -22.71 12.36 -12.57
C PHE A 546 -21.42 12.15 -11.78
N THR A 547 -21.60 12.15 -10.46
CA THR A 547 -20.60 11.79 -9.47
C THR A 547 -20.98 10.44 -8.86
N VAL A 548 -20.07 9.47 -8.85
CA VAL A 548 -20.12 8.34 -7.91
C VAL A 548 -19.13 8.63 -6.76
N THR A 549 -19.52 8.32 -5.52
CA THR A 549 -18.65 8.42 -4.34
C THR A 549 -18.70 7.16 -3.48
N ASN A 550 -17.60 6.88 -2.80
CA ASN A 550 -17.45 5.76 -1.85
C ASN A 550 -17.86 4.41 -2.47
N LEU A 551 -17.52 4.19 -3.74
CA LEU A 551 -17.79 2.92 -4.42
C LEU A 551 -16.85 1.87 -3.84
N ARG A 552 -17.39 0.85 -3.18
CA ARG A 552 -16.58 -0.26 -2.62
C ARG A 552 -17.20 -1.60 -2.94
N ALA A 553 -16.37 -2.53 -3.40
CA ALA A 553 -16.72 -3.92 -3.64
C ALA A 553 -15.79 -4.81 -2.82
N ILE A 554 -16.30 -5.34 -1.70
CA ILE A 554 -15.53 -6.21 -0.79
C ILE A 554 -15.98 -7.65 -1.02
N ILE A 555 -15.07 -8.47 -1.55
CA ILE A 555 -15.29 -9.88 -1.85
C ILE A 555 -14.42 -10.73 -0.94
N ASN A 556 -15.03 -11.32 0.08
CA ASN A 556 -14.40 -12.31 0.93
C ASN A 556 -14.64 -13.70 0.34
N GLY A 557 -13.60 -14.53 0.18
CA GLY A 557 -13.80 -15.75 -0.58
C GLY A 557 -12.60 -16.69 -0.73
N SER A 558 -12.74 -17.58 -1.70
CA SER A 558 -11.67 -18.49 -2.10
C SER A 558 -11.73 -18.84 -3.59
N LEU A 559 -10.57 -19.18 -4.14
CA LEU A 559 -10.40 -19.67 -5.50
C LEU A 559 -9.61 -20.98 -5.44
N GLU A 560 -10.33 -22.10 -5.55
CA GLU A 560 -9.79 -23.46 -5.50
C GLU A 560 -9.61 -24.02 -6.92
N THR A 561 -8.41 -24.48 -7.24
CA THR A 561 -8.07 -25.17 -8.50
C THR A 561 -7.64 -26.61 -8.22
N ALA A 562 -8.34 -27.56 -8.82
CA ALA A 562 -8.05 -28.99 -8.79
C ALA A 562 -7.13 -29.39 -9.96
N LEU A 563 -6.02 -30.05 -9.63
CA LEU A 563 -4.96 -30.46 -10.54
C LEU A 563 -4.99 -31.98 -10.81
N GLU A 564 -4.14 -32.45 -11.73
CA GLU A 564 -4.01 -33.90 -11.95
C GLU A 564 -3.51 -34.62 -10.68
N GLY A 565 -4.07 -35.79 -10.38
CA GLY A 565 -3.56 -36.66 -9.31
C GLY A 565 -4.17 -36.43 -7.92
N GLU A 566 -5.35 -35.80 -7.82
CA GLU A 566 -6.02 -35.44 -6.55
C GLU A 566 -5.32 -34.29 -5.78
N GLN A 567 -4.42 -33.54 -6.44
CA GLN A 567 -3.86 -32.29 -5.89
C GLN A 567 -4.85 -31.13 -6.03
N THR A 568 -4.82 -30.19 -5.09
CA THR A 568 -5.60 -28.94 -5.12
C THR A 568 -4.75 -27.79 -4.63
N VAL A 569 -4.85 -26.62 -5.26
CA VAL A 569 -4.28 -25.36 -4.79
C VAL A 569 -5.41 -24.35 -4.60
N THR A 570 -5.45 -23.69 -3.46
CA THR A 570 -6.52 -22.77 -3.07
C THR A 570 -5.93 -21.45 -2.59
N PHE A 571 -6.35 -20.35 -3.21
CA PHE A 571 -6.25 -19.02 -2.59
C PHE A 571 -7.45 -18.82 -1.66
N SER A 572 -7.23 -18.33 -0.44
CA SER A 572 -8.28 -17.91 0.49
C SER A 572 -7.93 -16.54 1.06
N GLY A 573 -8.85 -15.58 0.96
CA GLY A 573 -8.55 -14.18 1.28
C GLY A 573 -9.66 -13.20 0.92
N GLY A 574 -9.33 -11.92 1.04
CA GLY A 574 -10.16 -10.80 0.62
C GLY A 574 -9.67 -10.20 -0.70
N LEU A 575 -10.60 -9.72 -1.50
CA LEU A 575 -10.37 -8.74 -2.56
C LEU A 575 -11.24 -7.53 -2.25
N GLU A 576 -10.65 -6.34 -2.23
CA GLU A 576 -11.39 -5.08 -2.19
C GLU A 576 -11.07 -4.26 -3.44
N LEU A 577 -12.11 -3.68 -4.04
CA LEU A 577 -11.98 -2.65 -5.07
C LEU A 577 -12.72 -1.40 -4.60
N GLY A 578 -12.01 -0.28 -4.53
CA GLY A 578 -12.50 1.02 -4.09
C GLY A 578 -12.37 2.09 -5.19
N VAL A 579 -13.32 3.02 -5.22
CA VAL A 579 -13.17 4.34 -5.86
C VAL A 579 -13.81 5.38 -4.93
N GLU A 580 -13.00 6.25 -4.34
CA GLU A 580 -13.50 7.33 -3.49
C GLU A 580 -14.41 8.28 -4.27
N ARG A 581 -14.00 8.65 -5.49
CA ARG A 581 -14.74 9.55 -6.37
C ARG A 581 -14.52 9.23 -7.85
N PHE A 582 -15.63 9.12 -8.58
CA PHE A 582 -15.65 9.09 -10.04
C PHE A 582 -16.57 10.20 -10.52
N ASP A 583 -16.06 11.15 -11.31
CA ASP A 583 -16.86 12.16 -11.98
C ASP A 583 -16.89 11.91 -13.50
N SER A 584 -18.05 12.11 -14.11
CA SER A 584 -18.23 12.12 -15.55
C SER A 584 -19.11 13.30 -15.95
N ASP A 585 -18.54 14.22 -16.71
CA ASP A 585 -19.23 15.34 -17.35
C ASP A 585 -19.33 15.10 -18.86
N TYR A 586 -20.50 15.23 -19.45
CA TYR A 586 -20.74 15.26 -20.88
C TYR A 586 -21.43 16.56 -21.27
N SER A 587 -21.02 17.12 -22.41
CA SER A 587 -21.72 18.25 -23.04
C SER A 587 -21.71 18.09 -24.56
N GLU A 588 -22.80 18.53 -25.19
CA GLU A 588 -23.00 18.47 -26.65
C GLU A 588 -23.67 19.76 -27.11
N GLU A 589 -23.16 20.39 -28.16
CA GLU A 589 -23.76 21.52 -28.87
C GLU A 589 -23.92 21.16 -30.35
N TRP A 590 -25.14 21.23 -30.88
CA TRP A 590 -25.42 20.94 -32.28
C TRP A 590 -26.22 22.06 -32.94
N GLY A 591 -26.11 22.15 -34.26
CA GLY A 591 -26.92 23.07 -35.05
C GLY A 591 -27.02 22.66 -36.52
N ASP A 592 -28.17 22.91 -37.13
CA ASP A 592 -28.40 22.71 -38.57
C ASP A 592 -29.26 23.84 -39.16
N GLN A 593 -28.81 24.40 -40.28
CA GLN A 593 -29.53 25.46 -40.99
C GLN A 593 -29.54 25.23 -42.50
N SER A 594 -30.67 25.59 -43.13
CA SER A 594 -30.80 25.56 -44.60
C SER A 594 -31.52 26.79 -45.15
N ASN A 595 -30.98 27.36 -46.22
CA ASN A 595 -31.60 28.44 -46.99
C ASN A 595 -32.02 27.95 -48.39
N TRP A 596 -33.33 27.93 -48.63
CA TRP A 596 -33.97 27.35 -49.81
C TRP A 596 -33.90 28.31 -51.00
N GLN A 597 -33.69 29.61 -50.77
CA GLN A 597 -33.48 30.60 -51.84
C GLN A 597 -32.04 30.56 -52.37
N GLU A 598 -31.07 30.34 -51.48
CA GLU A 598 -29.63 30.32 -51.80
C GLU A 598 -29.12 28.91 -52.12
N ALA A 599 -29.95 27.88 -51.90
CA ALA A 599 -29.62 26.45 -52.01
C ALA A 599 -28.32 26.13 -51.27
N SER A 600 -28.26 26.60 -50.03
CA SER A 600 -27.14 26.45 -49.11
C SER A 600 -27.61 25.90 -47.77
N GLY A 601 -26.67 25.33 -47.03
CA GLY A 601 -26.89 24.88 -45.67
C GLY A 601 -25.58 24.55 -45.00
N SER A 602 -25.63 24.42 -43.68
CA SER A 602 -24.51 24.04 -42.85
C SER A 602 -25.02 23.51 -41.53
N GLY A 603 -24.29 22.58 -40.94
CA GLY A 603 -24.50 22.18 -39.56
C GLY A 603 -23.20 21.84 -38.88
N TYR A 604 -23.28 21.71 -37.57
CA TYR A 604 -22.20 21.27 -36.69
C TYR A 604 -22.79 20.42 -35.56
N ASP A 605 -21.93 19.63 -34.94
CA ASP A 605 -22.22 18.71 -33.85
C ASP A 605 -20.90 18.57 -33.10
N ASN A 606 -20.82 19.15 -31.90
CA ASN A 606 -19.60 19.23 -31.11
C ASN A 606 -19.90 18.68 -29.70
N SER A 607 -19.18 17.66 -29.25
CA SER A 607 -19.28 17.15 -27.89
C SER A 607 -17.93 17.16 -27.15
N GLN A 608 -18.02 17.22 -25.84
CA GLN A 608 -16.91 17.08 -24.91
C GLN A 608 -17.33 16.17 -23.76
N SER A 609 -16.52 15.16 -23.45
CA SER A 609 -16.63 14.37 -22.22
C SER A 609 -15.39 14.55 -21.35
N THR A 610 -15.58 14.72 -20.06
CA THR A 610 -14.52 14.73 -19.04
C THR A 610 -14.77 13.59 -18.07
N VAL A 611 -13.73 12.84 -17.73
CA VAL A 611 -13.77 11.79 -16.69
C VAL A 611 -12.69 12.10 -15.67
N MET A 612 -13.05 12.06 -14.38
CA MET A 612 -12.10 12.12 -13.27
C MET A 612 -12.25 10.89 -12.37
N VAL A 613 -11.13 10.33 -11.90
CA VAL A 613 -11.09 9.21 -10.94
C VAL A 613 -10.05 9.53 -9.87
N ASP A 614 -10.54 9.66 -8.64
CA ASP A 614 -9.75 9.92 -7.43
C ASP A 614 -9.97 8.77 -6.43
N GLY A 615 -8.93 8.44 -5.66
CA GLY A 615 -8.93 7.35 -4.68
C GLY A 615 -9.34 6.00 -5.25
N PHE A 616 -8.79 5.59 -6.41
CA PHE A 616 -8.90 4.21 -6.88
C PHE A 616 -8.02 3.31 -6.03
N GLU A 617 -8.60 2.24 -5.50
CA GLU A 617 -7.88 1.18 -4.79
C GLU A 617 -8.27 -0.21 -5.31
N LEU A 618 -7.30 -1.10 -5.40
CA LEU A 618 -7.50 -2.54 -5.53
C LEU A 618 -6.52 -3.26 -4.60
N THR A 619 -7.05 -3.91 -3.57
CA THR A 619 -6.28 -4.77 -2.67
C THR A 619 -6.70 -6.23 -2.80
N LEU A 620 -5.72 -7.12 -2.67
CA LEU A 620 -5.88 -8.56 -2.59
C LEU A 620 -4.94 -9.05 -1.49
N SER A 621 -5.48 -9.70 -0.47
CA SER A 621 -4.68 -10.26 0.64
C SER A 621 -5.19 -11.65 1.00
N GLY A 622 -4.27 -12.58 1.25
CA GLY A 622 -4.63 -13.93 1.67
C GLY A 622 -3.50 -14.94 1.61
N SER A 623 -3.88 -16.21 1.77
CA SER A 623 -2.96 -17.34 1.73
C SER A 623 -3.18 -18.18 0.47
N ILE A 624 -2.09 -18.70 -0.10
CA ILE A 624 -2.11 -19.72 -1.16
C ILE A 624 -1.61 -21.02 -0.54
N ALA A 625 -2.48 -22.03 -0.49
CA ALA A 625 -2.19 -23.32 0.13
C ALA A 625 -2.50 -24.49 -0.81
N ASN A 626 -1.80 -25.62 -0.62
CA ASN A 626 -2.13 -26.88 -1.28
C ASN A 626 -2.53 -27.98 -0.28
N ASN A 627 -3.04 -29.09 -0.79
CA ASN A 627 -3.44 -30.23 0.04
C ASN A 627 -2.28 -31.16 0.48
N ASP A 628 -1.05 -30.91 0.03
CA ASP A 628 0.16 -31.56 0.55
C ASP A 628 0.71 -30.85 1.82
N GLY A 629 0.21 -29.65 2.12
CA GLY A 629 0.50 -28.89 3.35
C GLY A 629 1.51 -27.75 3.16
N ASP A 630 1.84 -27.38 1.93
CA ASP A 630 2.55 -26.13 1.65
C ASP A 630 1.56 -24.95 1.67
N ALA A 631 1.93 -23.86 2.33
CA ALA A 631 1.20 -22.60 2.35
C ALA A 631 2.19 -21.42 2.38
N PHE A 632 1.77 -20.27 1.86
CA PHE A 632 2.48 -19.00 1.95
C PHE A 632 1.48 -17.85 1.80
N ASN A 633 1.77 -16.68 2.36
CA ASN A 633 0.94 -15.50 2.17
C ASN A 633 1.36 -14.72 0.94
N ALA A 634 0.39 -14.01 0.37
CA ALA A 634 0.58 -13.10 -0.73
C ALA A 634 -0.36 -11.89 -0.58
N SER A 635 0.16 -10.70 -0.83
CA SER A 635 -0.64 -9.49 -0.98
C SER A 635 -0.26 -8.69 -2.22
N LEU A 636 -1.25 -7.99 -2.76
CA LEU A 636 -1.15 -7.00 -3.81
C LEU A 636 -1.99 -5.80 -3.38
N ALA A 637 -1.42 -4.60 -3.44
CA ALA A 637 -2.14 -3.35 -3.36
C ALA A 637 -1.82 -2.51 -4.60
N LEU A 638 -2.84 -1.87 -5.15
CA LEU A 638 -2.79 -0.95 -6.28
C LEU A 638 -3.59 0.27 -5.92
N GLN A 639 -2.98 1.45 -5.98
CA GLN A 639 -3.63 2.73 -5.70
C GLN A 639 -3.35 3.71 -6.84
N ALA A 640 -4.34 4.53 -7.20
CA ALA A 640 -4.19 5.58 -8.19
C ALA A 640 -5.14 6.76 -7.89
N ASP A 641 -4.68 7.98 -8.15
CA ASP A 641 -5.41 9.21 -7.86
C ASP A 641 -5.21 10.27 -8.95
N GLY A 642 -6.15 11.20 -9.12
CA GLY A 642 -6.00 12.33 -10.04
C GLY A 642 -6.02 11.94 -11.52
N ILE A 643 -6.63 10.81 -11.89
CA ILE A 643 -6.81 10.42 -13.29
C ILE A 643 -7.84 11.37 -13.91
N HIS A 644 -7.43 12.17 -14.89
CA HIS A 644 -8.31 13.14 -15.56
C HIS A 644 -8.16 13.03 -17.08
N GLU A 645 -9.20 12.53 -17.76
CA GLU A 645 -9.27 12.43 -19.22
C GLU A 645 -10.27 13.44 -19.79
N VAL A 646 -9.92 14.09 -20.89
CA VAL A 646 -10.85 14.91 -21.69
C VAL A 646 -10.85 14.40 -23.12
N CYS A 647 -12.04 14.10 -23.62
CA CYS A 647 -12.30 13.80 -25.02
C CYS A 647 -13.14 14.91 -25.67
N THR A 648 -12.91 15.17 -26.95
CA THR A 648 -13.71 16.04 -27.80
C THR A 648 -14.02 15.36 -29.13
N ASP A 649 -15.27 15.48 -29.60
CA ASP A 649 -15.68 15.13 -30.97
C ASP A 649 -16.24 16.39 -31.61
N GLU A 650 -15.69 16.81 -32.75
CA GLU A 650 -16.17 17.95 -33.53
C GLU A 650 -16.51 17.46 -34.94
N TYR A 651 -17.76 17.67 -35.38
CA TYR A 651 -18.21 17.43 -36.73
C TYR A 651 -18.83 18.70 -37.31
N SER A 652 -18.51 19.02 -38.57
CA SER A 652 -19.18 20.11 -39.28
C SER A 652 -19.34 19.84 -40.77
N TYR A 653 -20.35 20.46 -41.38
CA TYR A 653 -20.58 20.38 -42.81
C TYR A 653 -21.15 21.68 -43.40
N SER A 654 -20.92 21.92 -44.69
CA SER A 654 -21.53 23.04 -45.42
C SER A 654 -21.66 22.80 -46.93
N TYR A 655 -22.58 23.51 -47.59
CA TYR A 655 -22.74 23.53 -49.04
C TYR A 655 -23.39 24.82 -49.54
N SER A 656 -23.20 25.18 -50.81
CA SER A 656 -23.93 26.27 -51.48
C SER A 656 -24.06 26.05 -53.00
N MET A 657 -24.62 27.00 -53.74
CA MET A 657 -24.58 26.97 -55.21
C MET A 657 -23.17 27.16 -55.81
N ASP A 658 -22.29 27.89 -55.11
CA ASP A 658 -20.96 28.26 -55.61
C ASP A 658 -19.85 27.35 -55.05
N GLU A 659 -20.08 26.69 -53.91
CA GLU A 659 -19.14 25.79 -53.22
C GLU A 659 -19.72 24.37 -53.11
N PRO A 660 -18.96 23.31 -53.43
CA PRO A 660 -19.40 21.93 -53.25
C PRO A 660 -19.57 21.59 -51.77
N TYR A 661 -20.28 20.49 -51.48
CA TYR A 661 -20.39 19.92 -50.14
C TYR A 661 -19.00 19.68 -49.53
N GLN A 662 -18.78 20.30 -48.38
CA GLN A 662 -17.58 20.21 -47.54
C GLN A 662 -18.01 19.68 -46.18
N TRP A 663 -17.14 18.89 -45.56
CA TRP A 663 -17.29 18.40 -44.19
C TRP A 663 -15.91 18.28 -43.56
N ASP A 664 -15.87 18.41 -42.26
CA ASP A 664 -14.70 18.23 -41.41
C ASP A 664 -15.13 17.41 -40.19
N ALA A 665 -14.22 16.60 -39.64
CA ALA A 665 -14.46 15.85 -38.41
C ALA A 665 -13.14 15.59 -37.68
N SER A 666 -13.13 15.75 -36.37
CA SER A 666 -12.00 15.44 -35.49
C SER A 666 -12.47 14.87 -34.17
N TYR A 667 -11.81 13.80 -33.74
CA TYR A 667 -11.97 13.20 -32.42
C TYR A 667 -10.59 13.18 -31.75
N ASP A 668 -10.48 13.69 -30.53
CA ASP A 668 -9.24 13.76 -29.75
C ASP A 668 -9.53 13.44 -28.28
N CYS A 669 -8.73 12.57 -27.67
CA CYS A 669 -8.80 12.23 -26.26
C CYS A 669 -7.40 12.33 -25.65
N SER A 670 -7.30 12.96 -24.49
CA SER A 670 -6.02 13.09 -23.79
C SER A 670 -6.18 13.15 -22.28
N LEU A 671 -5.26 12.47 -21.58
CA LEU A 671 -5.04 12.68 -20.16
C LEU A 671 -4.50 14.11 -19.93
N GLN A 672 -5.11 14.82 -18.99
CA GLN A 672 -4.80 16.22 -18.69
C GLN A 672 -3.66 16.34 -17.68
N GLU A 673 -2.50 15.79 -18.02
CA GLU A 673 -1.33 15.79 -17.14
C GLU A 673 -0.35 16.95 -17.39
N SER A 674 0.42 17.27 -16.36
CA SER A 674 1.47 18.28 -16.33
C SER A 674 2.49 17.96 -15.22
N ALA A 675 3.64 18.63 -15.22
CA ALA A 675 4.63 18.46 -14.16
C ALA A 675 4.19 18.95 -12.76
N GLU A 676 3.03 19.61 -12.65
CA GLU A 676 2.44 20.08 -11.38
C GLU A 676 1.18 19.28 -10.99
N GLN A 677 0.60 18.51 -11.92
CA GLN A 677 -0.64 17.74 -11.76
C GLN A 677 -0.61 16.55 -12.74
N TYR A 678 -0.45 15.33 -12.25
CA TYR A 678 -0.44 14.09 -13.03
C TYR A 678 -1.09 12.98 -12.19
N ALA A 679 -1.57 11.92 -12.83
CA ALA A 679 -2.19 10.82 -12.10
C ALA A 679 -1.13 10.09 -11.27
N SER A 680 -1.34 10.01 -9.95
CA SER A 680 -0.49 9.21 -9.08
C SER A 680 -0.76 7.72 -9.32
N ALA A 681 0.23 6.88 -9.08
CA ALA A 681 0.07 5.43 -9.12
C ALA A 681 1.07 4.79 -8.17
N ALA A 682 0.59 3.87 -7.32
CA ALA A 682 1.40 3.05 -6.45
C ALA A 682 1.01 1.57 -6.61
N ILE A 683 2.01 0.69 -6.62
CA ILE A 683 1.86 -0.75 -6.53
C ILE A 683 2.71 -1.26 -5.36
N ALA A 684 2.14 -2.15 -4.55
CA ALA A 684 2.87 -2.93 -3.56
C ALA A 684 2.53 -4.41 -3.73
N VAL A 685 3.55 -5.27 -3.70
CA VAL A 685 3.43 -6.73 -3.77
C VAL A 685 4.26 -7.33 -2.66
N SER A 686 3.69 -8.21 -1.83
CA SER A 686 4.42 -8.93 -0.79
C SER A 686 4.14 -10.43 -0.87
N PHE A 687 5.17 -11.27 -0.67
CA PHE A 687 5.01 -12.72 -0.54
C PHE A 687 6.17 -13.40 0.18
N ASP A 688 5.88 -14.51 0.85
CA ASP A 688 6.87 -15.31 1.58
C ASP A 688 7.53 -16.34 0.66
N ILE A 689 8.85 -16.32 0.58
CA ILE A 689 9.62 -17.25 -0.28
C ILE A 689 10.36 -18.30 0.56
N ALA A 690 10.10 -19.57 0.29
CA ALA A 690 10.96 -20.66 0.78
C ALA A 690 12.21 -20.80 -0.12
N LEU A 691 13.36 -20.30 0.33
CA LEU A 691 14.64 -20.46 -0.37
C LEU A 691 15.50 -21.59 0.24
N ASP A 692 15.86 -22.56 -0.60
CA ASP A 692 16.71 -23.69 -0.20
C ASP A 692 18.09 -23.21 0.29
N GLY A 693 18.38 -23.45 1.58
CA GLY A 693 19.61 -23.05 2.23
C GLY A 693 19.55 -21.73 3.00
N VAL A 694 18.41 -21.02 2.95
CA VAL A 694 17.99 -20.06 3.97
C VAL A 694 17.21 -20.84 5.05
N ALA A 695 17.30 -20.42 6.32
CA ALA A 695 16.69 -21.16 7.43
C ALA A 695 15.19 -20.86 7.60
N ASP A 696 14.81 -19.62 7.31
CA ASP A 696 13.45 -19.07 7.40
C ASP A 696 12.92 -18.74 6.01
N PHE A 697 11.64 -18.35 5.93
CA PHE A 697 11.10 -17.69 4.75
C PHE A 697 11.81 -16.35 4.50
N VAL A 698 11.93 -15.97 3.22
CA VAL A 698 12.34 -14.64 2.80
C VAL A 698 11.08 -13.84 2.47
N LYS A 699 10.73 -12.84 3.28
CA LYS A 699 9.69 -11.85 2.92
C LYS A 699 10.26 -11.04 1.76
N LEU A 700 9.62 -11.14 0.58
CA LEU A 700 9.90 -10.26 -0.54
C LEU A 700 8.81 -9.21 -0.58
N THR A 701 9.20 -7.94 -0.50
CA THR A 701 8.32 -6.80 -0.72
C THR A 701 8.82 -6.03 -1.93
N ALA A 702 7.95 -5.79 -2.91
CA ALA A 702 8.24 -5.01 -4.10
C ALA A 702 7.25 -3.84 -4.20
N THR A 703 7.75 -2.62 -4.23
CA THR A 703 6.97 -1.39 -4.35
C THR A 703 7.36 -0.63 -5.61
N GLY A 704 6.40 0.02 -6.24
CA GLY A 704 6.62 0.91 -7.36
C GLY A 704 5.70 2.11 -7.28
N THR A 705 6.24 3.32 -7.34
CA THR A 705 5.48 4.56 -7.13
C THR A 705 5.83 5.58 -8.21
N ARG A 706 4.83 6.16 -8.87
CA ARG A 706 5.02 7.26 -9.84
C ARG A 706 5.27 8.57 -9.10
N THR A 707 6.54 8.88 -8.88
CA THR A 707 7.04 10.06 -8.14
C THR A 707 7.08 11.35 -8.97
N GLY A 708 6.85 11.27 -10.28
CA GLY A 708 6.71 12.43 -11.17
C GLY A 708 5.94 12.12 -12.46
N LEU A 709 5.62 13.15 -13.24
CA LEU A 709 4.98 13.00 -14.56
C LEU A 709 5.69 11.95 -15.44
N GLU A 710 7.03 12.02 -15.47
CA GLU A 710 7.90 11.13 -16.22
C GLU A 710 8.91 10.41 -15.29
N GLU A 711 8.57 10.20 -14.01
CA GLU A 711 9.46 9.60 -13.01
C GLU A 711 8.70 8.57 -12.16
N ALA A 712 9.32 7.42 -11.91
CA ALA A 712 8.84 6.43 -10.95
C ALA A 712 9.98 5.74 -10.21
N ASP A 713 9.82 5.54 -8.91
CA ASP A 713 10.72 4.73 -8.10
C ASP A 713 10.21 3.27 -8.02
N LEU A 714 11.15 2.32 -8.00
CA LEU A 714 10.93 0.90 -7.85
C LEU A 714 11.93 0.34 -6.83
N ASP A 715 11.39 -0.24 -5.77
CA ASP A 715 12.16 -0.87 -4.69
C ASP A 715 11.75 -2.33 -4.53
N VAL A 716 12.75 -3.21 -4.34
CA VAL A 716 12.55 -4.62 -4.01
C VAL A 716 13.40 -4.97 -2.80
N GLU A 717 12.75 -5.26 -1.69
CA GLU A 717 13.38 -5.73 -0.46
C GLU A 717 13.26 -7.25 -0.30
N LEU A 718 14.33 -7.87 0.21
CA LEU A 718 14.41 -9.25 0.65
C LEU A 718 14.84 -9.29 2.11
N ALA A 719 13.93 -9.61 3.03
CA ALA A 719 14.19 -9.72 4.46
C ALA A 719 14.22 -11.20 4.91
N TYR A 720 15.30 -11.64 5.55
CA TYR A 720 15.47 -13.05 6.00
C TYR A 720 16.53 -13.24 7.09
N SER A 721 16.21 -13.97 8.16
CA SER A 721 17.15 -14.35 9.26
C SER A 721 18.03 -13.18 9.76
N GLY A 722 17.45 -11.97 9.87
CA GLY A 722 18.10 -10.73 10.29
C GLY A 722 18.98 -10.03 9.25
N ASN A 723 19.03 -10.55 8.01
CA ASN A 723 19.65 -9.90 6.86
C ASN A 723 18.57 -9.15 6.07
N THR A 724 18.96 -8.05 5.44
CA THR A 724 18.18 -7.39 4.38
C THR A 724 19.03 -7.29 3.12
N LEU A 725 18.37 -7.29 1.96
CA LEU A 725 18.89 -6.80 0.69
C LEU A 725 17.80 -5.92 0.05
N THR A 726 18.09 -4.66 -0.19
CA THR A 726 17.17 -3.73 -0.86
C THR A 726 17.75 -3.38 -2.22
N ILE A 727 16.94 -3.47 -3.28
CA ILE A 727 17.30 -3.15 -4.66
C ILE A 727 16.42 -1.95 -5.08
N ALA A 728 17.05 -0.80 -5.29
CA ALA A 728 16.38 0.47 -5.55
C ALA A 728 16.71 1.01 -6.96
N HIS A 729 15.70 1.51 -7.66
CA HIS A 729 15.82 2.10 -9.01
C HIS A 729 14.82 3.23 -9.25
N THR A 730 15.31 4.38 -9.73
CA THR A 730 14.47 5.46 -10.28
C THR A 730 14.46 5.38 -11.81
N ALA A 731 13.27 5.24 -12.38
CA ALA A 731 12.98 5.13 -13.80
C ALA A 731 12.40 6.43 -14.39
N ASP A 732 13.03 6.91 -15.46
CA ASP A 732 12.57 7.93 -16.39
C ASP A 732 11.55 7.28 -17.36
N LEU A 733 10.32 7.77 -17.33
CA LEU A 733 9.19 7.29 -18.14
C LEU A 733 9.01 8.08 -19.45
N SER A 734 9.87 9.06 -19.74
CA SER A 734 9.74 9.93 -20.91
C SER A 734 10.03 9.21 -22.24
N GLU A 735 9.47 9.69 -23.35
CA GLU A 735 9.78 9.16 -24.70
C GLU A 735 11.26 9.33 -25.11
N ASP A 736 11.97 10.28 -24.48
CA ASP A 736 13.38 10.62 -24.73
C ASP A 736 14.35 9.97 -23.70
N ALA A 737 13.86 9.05 -22.85
CA ALA A 737 14.64 8.39 -21.80
C ALA A 737 15.94 7.76 -22.33
N PRO A 738 17.09 7.93 -21.65
CA PRO A 738 18.40 7.56 -22.18
C PRO A 738 18.61 6.02 -22.23
N GLU A 739 19.32 5.55 -23.27
CA GLU A 739 19.79 4.15 -23.34
C GLU A 739 20.84 3.89 -22.23
N GLY A 740 20.49 3.06 -21.24
CA GLY A 740 21.33 2.69 -20.09
C GLY A 740 20.61 2.91 -18.75
N GLY A 741 21.06 2.27 -17.65
CA GLY A 741 20.34 2.27 -16.37
C GLY A 741 21.25 2.29 -15.15
N SER A 742 20.75 2.74 -14.00
CA SER A 742 21.48 2.71 -12.72
C SER A 742 20.62 2.06 -11.63
N VAL A 743 21.19 1.07 -10.94
CA VAL A 743 20.53 0.35 -9.83
C VAL A 743 21.40 0.45 -8.58
N THR A 744 20.78 0.65 -7.44
CA THR A 744 21.44 0.62 -6.13
C THR A 744 21.04 -0.66 -5.39
N VAL A 745 21.99 -1.32 -4.76
CA VAL A 745 21.74 -2.50 -3.91
C VAL A 745 22.41 -2.30 -2.56
N SER A 746 21.64 -2.39 -1.48
CA SER A 746 22.09 -2.18 -0.09
C SER A 746 21.86 -3.40 0.80
N ASN A 747 22.36 -3.37 2.05
CA ASN A 747 22.09 -4.41 3.05
C ASN A 747 22.07 -3.87 4.49
N HIS A 748 21.77 -4.75 5.45
CA HIS A 748 21.73 -4.54 6.91
C HIS A 748 23.02 -4.01 7.57
N ASN A 749 24.10 -3.84 6.82
CA ASN A 749 25.38 -3.27 7.27
C ASN A 749 25.68 -1.91 6.60
N ASP A 750 24.69 -1.26 5.97
CA ASP A 750 24.83 0.00 5.21
C ASP A 750 25.91 -0.05 4.11
N VAL A 751 26.17 -1.25 3.58
CA VAL A 751 27.03 -1.43 2.40
C VAL A 751 26.19 -1.18 1.17
N VAL A 752 26.62 -0.23 0.33
CA VAL A 752 25.90 0.18 -0.88
C VAL A 752 26.73 -0.17 -2.11
N MET A 753 26.14 -0.93 -3.02
CA MET A 753 26.63 -1.14 -4.37
C MET A 753 25.80 -0.31 -5.35
N THR A 754 26.46 0.47 -6.17
CA THR A 754 25.83 1.14 -7.32
C THR A 754 26.33 0.49 -8.59
N LEU A 755 25.40 0.03 -9.42
CA LEU A 755 25.66 -0.52 -10.75
C LEU A 755 25.10 0.44 -11.81
N THR A 756 25.84 0.63 -12.89
CA THR A 756 25.45 1.47 -14.03
C THR A 756 25.77 0.74 -15.33
N GLU A 757 24.75 0.52 -16.16
CA GLU A 757 24.87 0.04 -17.54
C GLU A 757 24.83 1.25 -18.49
N ASP A 758 25.77 1.32 -19.44
CA ASP A 758 25.79 2.37 -20.46
C ASP A 758 25.02 2.01 -21.74
N ALA A 759 24.94 2.94 -22.70
CA ALA A 759 24.22 2.76 -23.96
C ALA A 759 24.79 1.65 -24.87
N ASP A 760 26.04 1.23 -24.68
CA ASP A 760 26.64 0.08 -25.40
C ASP A 760 26.38 -1.26 -24.65
N GLY A 761 25.75 -1.21 -23.46
CA GLY A 761 25.48 -2.34 -22.58
C GLY A 761 26.66 -2.76 -21.72
N GLU A 762 27.65 -1.88 -21.51
CA GLU A 762 28.84 -2.17 -20.68
C GLU A 762 28.55 -1.81 -19.22
N LEU A 763 28.74 -2.77 -18.30
CA LEU A 763 28.41 -2.62 -16.88
C LEU A 763 29.61 -2.12 -16.05
N SER A 764 29.38 -1.09 -15.24
CA SER A 764 30.35 -0.50 -14.33
C SER A 764 29.72 -0.19 -12.96
N GLY A 765 30.52 0.10 -11.93
CA GLY A 765 29.98 0.41 -10.61
C GLY A 765 31.00 0.51 -9.48
N THR A 766 30.49 0.66 -8.25
CA THR A 766 31.31 0.78 -7.04
C THR A 766 30.63 0.14 -5.83
N ILE A 767 31.40 -0.30 -4.84
CA ILE A 767 30.89 -0.68 -3.52
C ILE A 767 31.46 0.26 -2.46
N GLU A 768 30.57 0.87 -1.67
CA GLU A 768 30.90 1.80 -0.59
C GLU A 768 30.26 1.39 0.74
N GLN A 769 30.78 1.92 1.85
CA GLN A 769 30.11 1.94 3.17
C GLN A 769 30.48 3.28 3.82
N ASP A 770 29.54 3.98 4.45
CA ASP A 770 29.72 5.35 4.98
C ASP A 770 30.24 6.37 3.94
N GLY A 771 29.91 6.20 2.66
CA GLY A 771 30.45 7.01 1.55
C GLY A 771 31.97 6.85 1.31
N VAL A 772 32.54 5.73 1.77
CA VAL A 772 33.93 5.34 1.51
C VAL A 772 33.94 4.14 0.56
N LYS A 773 34.52 4.32 -0.63
CA LYS A 773 34.68 3.23 -1.60
C LYS A 773 35.66 2.14 -1.14
N TYR A 774 35.22 0.89 -1.25
CA TYR A 774 36.02 -0.31 -0.94
C TYR A 774 36.22 -1.26 -2.13
N ALA A 775 35.42 -1.16 -3.18
CA ALA A 775 35.64 -1.86 -4.45
C ALA A 775 35.20 -1.03 -5.68
N ASP A 776 35.83 -1.32 -6.81
CA ASP A 776 35.42 -0.92 -8.16
C ASP A 776 34.79 -2.13 -8.88
N ILE A 777 33.83 -1.90 -9.77
CA ILE A 777 33.16 -2.92 -10.57
C ILE A 777 33.32 -2.52 -12.04
N ASP A 778 33.90 -3.40 -12.85
CA ASP A 778 34.11 -3.24 -14.29
C ASP A 778 33.69 -4.53 -15.02
N GLU A 779 33.35 -4.46 -16.30
CA GLU A 779 33.17 -5.65 -17.15
C GLU A 779 34.50 -6.12 -17.77
N ASP A 780 34.87 -7.40 -17.59
CA ASP A 780 35.95 -8.04 -18.37
C ASP A 780 35.39 -9.21 -19.20
N ALA A 781 35.54 -9.10 -20.51
CA ALA A 781 35.19 -10.12 -21.50
C ALA A 781 33.73 -10.63 -21.47
N GLY A 782 32.77 -9.85 -20.96
CA GLY A 782 31.37 -10.26 -20.82
C GLY A 782 30.94 -10.73 -19.44
N ALA A 783 31.70 -10.41 -18.38
CA ALA A 783 31.39 -10.78 -17.00
C ALA A 783 31.78 -9.65 -16.02
N PRO A 784 31.00 -9.39 -14.95
CA PRO A 784 31.35 -8.42 -13.93
C PRO A 784 32.57 -8.87 -13.12
N VAL A 785 33.53 -7.96 -12.92
CA VAL A 785 34.71 -8.16 -12.07
C VAL A 785 34.72 -7.09 -10.99
N ILE A 786 34.59 -7.54 -9.74
CA ILE A 786 34.70 -6.69 -8.55
C ILE A 786 36.17 -6.68 -8.12
N THR A 787 36.81 -5.51 -8.19
CA THR A 787 38.19 -5.30 -7.76
C THR A 787 38.22 -4.53 -6.44
N TYR A 788 38.66 -5.19 -5.37
CA TYR A 788 38.74 -4.60 -4.04
C TYR A 788 39.95 -3.67 -3.88
N THR A 789 39.84 -2.74 -2.94
CA THR A 789 40.90 -1.78 -2.57
C THR A 789 42.20 -2.40 -2.04
N ASP A 790 42.20 -3.69 -1.64
CA ASP A 790 43.42 -4.44 -1.30
C ASP A 790 44.11 -5.11 -2.51
N GLY A 791 43.48 -5.05 -3.69
CA GLY A 791 43.95 -5.66 -4.92
C GLY A 791 43.58 -7.14 -5.09
N GLU A 792 42.76 -7.70 -4.19
CA GLU A 792 42.01 -8.93 -4.48
C GLU A 792 40.87 -8.60 -5.46
N PHE A 793 40.41 -9.59 -6.22
CA PHE A 793 39.28 -9.44 -7.12
C PHE A 793 38.43 -10.71 -7.15
N GLU A 794 37.15 -10.55 -7.44
CA GLU A 794 36.18 -11.63 -7.66
C GLU A 794 35.48 -11.41 -9.00
N SER A 795 35.30 -12.47 -9.77
CA SER A 795 34.52 -12.47 -11.02
C SER A 795 33.26 -13.30 -10.83
N PHE A 796 32.13 -12.85 -11.37
CA PHE A 796 30.87 -13.61 -11.38
C PHE A 796 30.76 -14.53 -12.61
#